data_AF-A0AAD8RKQ9-F1
#
_entry.id   AF-A0AAD8RKQ9-F1
#
_cell.length_a   1.000
_cell.length_b   1.000
_cell.length_c   1.000
_cell.angle_alpha   90.00
_cell.angle_beta   90.00
_cell.angle_gamma   90.00
#
_symmetry.space_group_name_H-M   'P 1'
#
loop_
_entity.id
_entity.type
_entity.pdbx_description
1 polymer ?
#
loop_
_entity_poly.entity_id
_entity_poly.type
_entity_poly.pdbx_seq_one_letter_code
_entity_poly.pdbx_strand_id
1 'polypeptide(L)'
;MDLLEMPLPHFFEKSLGKDEDEWPTEARFLVAAYYGNVRRLKEIARRLDRSGGNKGADATLAAITYRGMNALHAAVGGLGRLHACRYLVDTLGMDVNMWDTSPRKKTPLEHAVAGGNLPAVRFLLDHGADLHQECEEGATVVHRAAMTGKSEILKLLLSRGAEVDGKSEQGTPLCLAALKGHESTVEVNMVVPSCLATPLDAAVFAASKHCVKLLIQAGANVNDVNNNSLARAASEGLTEIVKCLLEAGADPNRPDECGIIPIELAAVYGTREDVLLLYPLTSPIPDVADWSVDGIINHAKLEHMQLMDDDAVKKRKSDLKQQGDEAFEKQDYANASVLYTKALRADPLDRKMLANRSRCWLRLGDAEKAVKDAIKCKNSHEGWAEAHHRHGEALMMLKEYEKACEALTRGLELDPENDEMDKLFCLPAHLTEHAAAAGASLPSSSSQAPASDGERRPSATADESRIQMLLGEVFRAGACIARVSRHASQIQAVRFFSVTSAPVSRLAKRQSLAISSLRRSYSLNQPRLIAMAAALANGDSTNGLQRNYQVVVAATRDMGIGKDGVLPWRLPRDLKFFKELTLTTADPAKKNAVIMGRKTWESIPLKARPLPGRLNVILTRSGSFDFATAENVVICGSMNSALELLASTPYCLSIEKVFLIGGGQILRDSLNGPACEAIHLTDIQSNIECDTFIPPVDFSVFQPWCSSFPVVESNIRHSFVTYVRVRKSVLESHDSIGKESTENVIKSSKFEIENFSFLPKMIFERHEEYYYLNLVEDIIRRGAQKGDRTGTGTLSKFGCQMRFNLRKSFPLLTTKRVFWRGVLEELLWFISGSTNAKVLQEKGIHIWDGNASREYLDSVGLANREEGDLGPVYGFQWRHFGAEYTDMHADYTGKGFDQLMDVIDKIKNNPDDRRIIMSAWNPSDLKKMALPPCHMFAQFYVENGELSCQMYQRSADMGLGVPFNIASYSLLTCMIAQVCGLSPGDFIHVIGDAHVYRTHVRALEEQIQKLPKPFPILKINPSKKDIDSFEASDFKLDGYNPHKKIEMEMAI
;
A
#
# COMPACT_ATOMS: atom_id res chain seq x y z
N MET A 1 0.26 1.04 29.35
CA MET A 1 1.06 2.01 28.60
C MET A 1 2.27 2.32 29.45
N ASP A 2 3.45 1.98 28.95
CA ASP A 2 4.70 2.34 29.60
C ASP A 2 4.85 3.86 29.62
N LEU A 3 5.41 4.44 30.69
CA LEU A 3 5.61 5.90 30.80
C LEU A 3 6.47 6.48 29.65
N LEU A 4 7.19 5.60 28.93
CA LEU A 4 8.06 5.89 27.80
C LEU A 4 7.32 6.03 26.45
N GLU A 5 6.05 5.62 26.35
CA GLU A 5 5.26 5.66 25.11
C GLU A 5 4.16 6.73 25.10
N MET A 6 4.05 7.52 26.17
CA MET A 6 3.09 8.63 26.23
C MET A 6 3.53 9.81 25.35
N PRO A 7 2.62 10.48 24.61
CA PRO A 7 2.94 11.71 23.90
C PRO A 7 3.52 12.77 24.83
N LEU A 8 4.57 13.46 24.39
CA LEU A 8 5.33 14.45 25.17
C LEU A 8 4.44 15.42 25.99
N PRO A 9 3.41 16.08 25.42
CA PRO A 9 2.55 16.98 26.19
C PRO A 9 1.80 16.29 27.33
N HIS A 10 1.30 15.07 27.09
CA HIS A 10 0.55 14.31 28.07
C HIS A 10 1.43 13.73 29.18
N PHE A 11 2.69 13.43 28.85
CA PHE A 11 3.71 13.08 29.82
C PHE A 11 3.97 14.26 30.79
N PHE A 12 4.11 15.48 30.29
CA PHE A 12 4.32 16.67 31.13
C PHE A 12 3.09 17.02 31.96
N GLU A 13 1.88 16.97 31.39
CA GLU A 13 0.63 17.17 32.14
C GLU A 13 0.51 16.21 33.34
N LYS A 14 0.90 14.95 33.14
CA LYS A 14 0.85 13.93 34.18
C LYS A 14 1.95 14.08 35.23
N SER A 15 3.12 14.60 34.83
CA SER A 15 4.31 14.69 35.69
C SER A 15 4.43 16.04 36.41
N LEU A 16 3.91 17.12 35.82
CA LEU A 16 4.10 18.51 36.25
C LEU A 16 2.76 19.25 36.48
N GLY A 17 1.62 18.61 36.23
CA GLY A 17 0.29 19.22 36.37
C GLY A 17 -0.25 19.82 35.07
N LYS A 18 -1.53 20.20 35.07
CA LYS A 18 -2.25 20.66 33.86
C LYS A 18 -1.93 22.10 33.44
N ASP A 19 -1.38 22.91 34.32
CA ASP A 19 -1.07 24.31 34.02
C ASP A 19 0.31 24.44 33.36
N GLU A 20 0.30 24.69 32.04
CA GLU A 20 1.52 24.81 31.22
C GLU A 20 2.38 26.02 31.61
N ASP A 21 1.81 27.04 32.25
CA ASP A 21 2.56 28.24 32.63
C ASP A 21 3.44 28.02 33.87
N GLU A 22 3.13 27.02 34.68
CA GLU A 22 3.90 26.59 35.85
C GLU A 22 5.04 25.61 35.48
N TRP A 23 5.07 25.12 34.24
CA TRP A 23 6.09 24.17 33.81
C TRP A 23 7.48 24.83 33.68
N PRO A 24 8.58 24.08 33.93
CA PRO A 24 9.93 24.53 33.65
C PRO A 24 10.07 25.01 32.20
N THR A 25 10.91 26.02 31.99
CA THR A 25 11.07 26.67 30.68
C THR A 25 11.48 25.66 29.60
N GLU A 26 12.26 24.66 29.98
CA GLU A 26 12.71 23.54 29.14
C GLU A 26 11.52 22.69 28.65
N ALA A 27 10.61 22.32 29.55
CA ALA A 27 9.42 21.55 29.21
C ALA A 27 8.50 22.33 28.27
N ARG A 28 8.29 23.63 28.56
CA ARG A 28 7.49 24.54 27.71
C ARG A 28 8.12 24.71 26.32
N PHE A 29 9.44 24.79 26.25
CA PHE A 29 10.18 24.90 24.99
C PHE A 29 10.03 23.64 24.14
N LEU A 30 10.18 22.45 24.75
CA LEU A 30 9.98 21.16 24.08
C LEU A 30 8.55 20.96 23.59
N VAL A 31 7.55 21.39 24.36
CA VAL A 31 6.13 21.29 23.99
C VAL A 31 5.81 22.27 22.85
N ALA A 32 6.36 23.49 22.89
CA ALA A 32 6.26 24.43 21.77
C ALA A 32 6.91 23.87 20.50
N ALA A 33 8.03 23.16 20.62
CA ALA A 33 8.68 22.45 19.51
C ALA A 33 7.80 21.32 18.97
N TYR A 34 7.26 20.48 19.87
CA TYR A 34 6.36 19.37 19.55
C TYR A 34 5.11 19.80 18.77
N TYR A 35 4.50 20.93 19.13
CA TYR A 35 3.34 21.50 18.41
C TYR A 35 3.73 22.34 17.19
N GLY A 36 5.01 22.60 16.96
CA GLY A 36 5.50 23.45 15.86
C GLY A 36 5.16 24.93 16.02
N ASN A 37 5.01 25.44 17.24
CA ASN A 37 4.68 26.83 17.51
C ASN A 37 5.94 27.72 17.49
N VAL A 38 6.37 28.10 16.29
CA VAL A 38 7.59 28.91 16.06
C VAL A 38 7.57 30.25 16.80
N ARG A 39 6.39 30.88 16.96
CA ARG A 39 6.26 32.16 17.68
C ARG A 39 6.60 31.97 19.16
N ARG A 40 6.04 30.93 19.79
CA ARG A 40 6.28 30.60 21.20
C ARG A 40 7.72 30.12 21.43
N LEU A 41 8.30 29.37 20.50
CA LEU A 41 9.73 29.02 20.51
C LEU A 41 10.63 30.26 20.52
N LYS A 42 10.40 31.21 19.61
CA LYS A 42 11.15 32.48 19.53
C LYS A 42 11.00 33.33 20.78
N GLU A 43 9.80 33.34 21.37
CA GLU A 43 9.54 34.09 22.60
C GLU A 43 10.32 33.50 23.78
N ILE A 44 10.23 32.19 24.00
CA ILE A 44 10.92 31.50 25.09
C ILE A 44 12.44 31.62 24.91
N ALA A 45 12.94 31.46 23.69
CA ALA A 45 14.35 31.63 23.35
C ALA A 45 14.87 33.03 23.76
N ARG A 46 14.18 34.11 23.36
CA ARG A 46 14.55 35.49 23.73
C ARG A 46 14.51 35.78 25.22
N ARG A 47 13.69 35.07 26.00
CA ARG A 47 13.63 35.23 27.45
C ARG A 47 14.86 34.60 28.11
N LEU A 48 15.30 33.45 27.60
CA LEU A 48 16.49 32.74 28.07
C LEU A 48 17.79 33.50 27.72
N ASP A 49 17.83 34.19 26.59
CA ASP A 49 18.97 35.03 26.18
C ASP A 49 19.27 36.20 27.15
N ARG A 50 18.26 36.68 27.88
CA ARG A 50 18.44 37.80 28.83
C ARG A 50 19.04 37.37 30.17
N SER A 51 19.08 36.07 30.45
CA SER A 51 19.44 35.52 31.75
C SER A 51 20.83 34.88 31.84
N GLY A 52 21.59 34.76 30.73
CA GLY A 52 22.87 34.04 30.69
C GLY A 52 23.99 34.84 30.02
N GLY A 53 25.10 35.07 30.74
CA GLY A 53 26.27 35.80 30.23
C GLY A 53 27.20 34.96 29.34
N ASN A 54 27.60 35.53 28.20
CA ASN A 54 28.82 35.23 27.42
C ASN A 54 29.19 33.78 27.08
N LYS A 55 28.19 32.94 26.78
CA LYS A 55 28.30 31.89 25.75
C LYS A 55 27.06 32.02 24.87
N GLY A 56 27.23 32.12 23.55
CA GLY A 56 26.16 32.54 22.63
C GLY A 56 24.82 31.82 22.84
N ALA A 57 23.72 32.57 22.68
CA ALA A 57 22.31 32.14 22.76
C ALA A 57 22.05 30.75 22.13
N ASP A 58 22.66 30.51 20.97
CA ASP A 58 22.47 29.31 20.17
C ASP A 58 22.96 28.02 20.86
N ALA A 59 24.06 28.11 21.62
CA ALA A 59 24.61 26.96 22.35
C ALA A 59 23.78 26.61 23.60
N THR A 60 23.16 27.62 24.24
CA THR A 60 22.36 27.42 25.46
C THR A 60 20.98 26.83 25.12
N LEU A 61 20.38 27.22 23.99
CA LEU A 61 19.08 26.71 23.54
C LEU A 61 19.16 25.28 22.99
N ALA A 62 20.26 24.90 22.33
CA ALA A 62 20.49 23.53 21.87
C ALA A 62 20.69 22.53 23.04
N ALA A 63 21.16 23.01 24.20
CA ALA A 63 21.39 22.23 25.41
C ALA A 63 20.14 22.03 26.29
N ILE A 64 19.00 22.65 25.94
CA ILE A 64 17.73 22.45 26.63
C ILE A 64 17.25 21.04 26.33
N THR A 65 17.51 20.15 27.29
CA THR A 65 17.08 18.76 27.23
C THR A 65 16.14 18.44 28.39
N TYR A 66 15.14 17.60 28.15
CA TYR A 66 14.35 17.00 29.20
C TYR A 66 14.36 15.49 29.00
N ARG A 67 14.85 14.75 30.02
CA ARG A 67 15.16 13.32 29.90
C ARG A 67 16.05 13.01 28.68
N GLY A 68 16.94 13.94 28.36
CA GLY A 68 17.86 13.82 27.22
C GLY A 68 17.31 14.15 25.85
N MET A 69 15.99 14.35 25.70
CA MET A 69 15.44 14.83 24.43
C MET A 69 15.60 16.34 24.34
N ASN A 70 16.22 16.81 23.25
CA ASN A 70 16.28 18.24 22.91
C ASN A 70 15.05 18.67 22.06
N ALA A 71 14.96 19.97 21.76
CA ALA A 71 13.85 20.53 20.98
C ALA A 71 13.74 19.99 19.56
N LEU A 72 14.86 19.59 18.94
CA LEU A 72 14.84 18.98 17.61
C LEU A 72 14.17 17.61 17.65
N HIS A 73 14.51 16.76 18.62
CA HIS A 73 13.84 15.46 18.84
C HIS A 73 12.33 15.62 19.01
N ALA A 74 11.90 16.59 19.83
CA ALA A 74 10.48 16.87 20.06
C ALA A 74 9.77 17.40 18.81
N ALA A 75 10.40 18.30 18.04
CA ALA A 75 9.82 18.87 16.83
C ALA A 75 9.63 17.83 15.72
N VAL A 76 10.60 16.92 15.54
CA VAL A 76 10.56 15.94 14.45
C VAL A 76 9.67 14.75 14.78
N GLY A 77 9.58 14.34 16.05
CA GLY A 77 8.74 13.24 16.53
C GLY A 77 7.29 13.61 16.89
N GLY A 78 6.96 14.91 16.94
CA GLY A 78 5.62 15.40 17.32
C GLY A 78 4.69 15.73 16.15
N LEU A 79 3.68 16.57 16.42
CA LEU A 79 2.81 17.19 15.38
C LEU A 79 3.54 18.27 14.56
N GLY A 80 4.86 18.36 14.73
CA GLY A 80 5.70 19.46 14.31
C GLY A 80 5.64 19.71 12.81
N ARG A 81 5.24 20.94 12.47
CA ARG A 81 5.32 21.49 11.13
C ARG A 81 6.79 21.71 10.78
N LEU A 82 7.17 21.42 9.53
CA LEU A 82 8.52 21.58 8.96
C LEU A 82 9.18 22.95 9.27
N HIS A 83 8.39 24.01 9.48
CA HIS A 83 8.88 25.33 9.86
C HIS A 83 9.59 25.40 11.23
N ALA A 84 9.18 24.59 12.21
CA ALA A 84 9.87 24.54 13.50
C ALA A 84 11.20 23.80 13.38
N CYS A 85 11.25 22.71 12.59
CA CYS A 85 12.49 22.00 12.29
C CYS A 85 13.51 22.91 11.58
N ARG A 86 13.06 23.68 10.57
CA ARG A 86 13.90 24.68 9.89
C ARG A 86 14.44 25.74 10.85
N TYR A 87 13.60 26.26 11.75
CA TYR A 87 14.07 27.25 12.72
C TYR A 87 15.15 26.67 13.65
N LEU A 88 14.96 25.43 14.13
CA LEU A 88 15.89 24.76 15.03
C LEU A 88 17.23 24.39 14.34
N VAL A 89 17.19 23.97 13.07
CA VAL A 89 18.41 23.57 12.33
C VAL A 89 19.04 24.76 11.61
N ASP A 90 18.30 25.49 10.78
CA ASP A 90 18.85 26.55 9.91
C ASP A 90 19.17 27.83 10.69
N THR A 91 18.41 28.13 11.76
CA THR A 91 18.60 29.37 12.54
C THR A 91 19.40 29.13 13.82
N LEU A 92 19.09 28.06 14.56
CA LEU A 92 19.74 27.76 15.84
C LEU A 92 20.90 26.76 15.72
N GLY A 93 21.15 26.18 14.53
CA GLY A 93 22.31 25.32 14.29
C GLY A 93 22.32 24.02 15.08
N MET A 94 21.15 23.46 15.44
CA MET A 94 21.08 22.22 16.21
C MET A 94 21.64 21.03 15.42
N ASP A 95 22.43 20.20 16.10
CA ASP A 95 23.01 18.97 15.55
C ASP A 95 21.92 17.94 15.23
N VAL A 96 21.85 17.53 13.96
CA VAL A 96 20.88 16.57 13.42
C VAL A 96 21.17 15.12 13.79
N ASN A 97 22.36 14.82 14.32
CA ASN A 97 22.83 13.46 14.67
C ASN A 97 22.99 13.24 16.18
N MET A 98 22.62 14.22 16.99
CA MET A 98 22.77 14.17 18.45
C MET A 98 21.88 13.07 19.07
N TRP A 99 22.46 12.15 19.83
CA TRP A 99 21.69 11.16 20.58
C TRP A 99 20.88 11.81 21.71
N ASP A 100 19.66 11.30 21.92
CA ASP A 100 18.97 11.48 23.19
C ASP A 100 19.65 10.66 24.30
N THR A 101 19.40 11.01 25.56
CA THR A 101 19.95 10.25 26.71
C THR A 101 19.05 9.09 27.13
N SER A 102 18.16 8.61 26.25
CA SER A 102 17.40 7.40 26.56
C SER A 102 18.34 6.19 26.58
N PRO A 103 18.00 5.09 27.27
CA PRO A 103 18.82 3.87 27.24
C PRO A 103 19.10 3.35 25.83
N ARG A 104 18.27 3.71 24.84
CA ARG A 104 18.42 3.30 23.44
C ARG A 104 19.15 4.33 22.56
N LYS A 105 19.57 5.48 23.11
CA LYS A 105 20.30 6.58 22.45
C LYS A 105 19.79 6.91 21.05
N LYS A 106 18.59 7.49 20.97
CA LYS A 106 17.90 7.69 19.68
C LYS A 106 18.30 9.00 19.01
N THR A 107 18.38 9.02 17.69
CA THR A 107 18.68 10.25 16.92
C THR A 107 17.40 11.02 16.54
N PRO A 108 17.48 12.31 16.14
CA PRO A 108 16.34 13.06 15.62
C PRO A 108 15.71 12.38 14.41
N LEU A 109 16.53 11.79 13.52
CA LEU A 109 16.05 11.05 12.37
C LEU A 109 15.17 9.87 12.79
N GLU A 110 15.59 9.11 13.80
CA GLU A 110 14.81 7.99 14.32
C GLU A 110 13.48 8.42 14.99
N HIS A 111 13.47 9.55 15.69
CA HIS A 111 12.23 10.14 16.25
C HIS A 111 11.29 10.60 15.14
N ALA A 112 11.81 11.18 14.05
CA ALA A 112 11.04 11.55 12.87
C ALA A 112 10.38 10.34 12.18
N VAL A 113 11.11 9.23 12.10
CA VAL A 113 10.60 7.96 11.58
C VAL A 113 9.49 7.40 12.48
N ALA A 114 9.73 7.31 13.80
CA ALA A 114 8.72 6.82 14.73
C ALA A 114 7.42 7.65 14.70
N GLY A 115 7.55 8.99 14.60
CA GLY A 115 6.43 9.92 14.47
C GLY A 115 5.74 9.90 13.11
N GLY A 116 6.33 9.26 12.08
CA GLY A 116 5.77 9.22 10.73
C GLY A 116 5.89 10.55 9.94
N ASN A 117 6.83 11.43 10.32
CA ASN A 117 6.95 12.77 9.74
C ASN A 117 7.86 12.77 8.48
N LEU A 118 7.31 12.31 7.35
CA LEU A 118 8.03 12.21 6.07
C LEU A 118 8.71 13.53 5.63
N PRO A 119 8.09 14.72 5.75
CA PRO A 119 8.77 15.99 5.44
C PRO A 119 9.97 16.28 6.34
N ALA A 120 9.89 15.97 7.64
CA ALA A 120 11.02 16.13 8.55
C ALA A 120 12.14 15.12 8.25
N VAL A 121 11.81 13.86 7.91
CA VAL A 121 12.80 12.86 7.48
C VAL A 121 13.57 13.35 6.25
N ARG A 122 12.88 13.86 5.22
CA ARG A 122 13.55 14.43 4.03
C ARG A 122 14.47 15.59 4.42
N PHE A 123 13.95 16.52 5.22
CA PHE A 123 14.69 17.69 5.66
C PHE A 123 15.97 17.31 6.42
N LEU A 124 15.89 16.41 7.39
CA LEU A 124 17.04 15.95 8.17
C LEU A 124 18.10 15.28 7.27
N LEU A 125 17.69 14.40 6.35
CA LEU A 125 18.61 13.75 5.41
C LEU A 125 19.29 14.77 4.48
N ASP A 126 18.55 15.77 4.01
CA ASP A 126 19.09 16.82 3.16
C ASP A 126 20.05 17.76 3.94
N HIS A 127 20.02 17.74 5.28
CA HIS A 127 20.91 18.48 6.19
C HIS A 127 21.99 17.59 6.84
N GLY A 128 22.25 16.41 6.28
CA GLY A 128 23.38 15.56 6.69
C GLY A 128 23.11 14.62 7.88
N ALA A 129 21.84 14.27 8.14
CA ALA A 129 21.53 13.22 9.09
C ALA A 129 22.10 11.87 8.63
N ASP A 130 22.81 11.18 9.53
CA ASP A 130 23.46 9.90 9.25
C ASP A 130 22.44 8.76 9.22
N LEU A 131 22.38 8.09 8.07
CA LEU A 131 21.48 6.99 7.77
C LEU A 131 21.97 5.66 8.35
N HIS A 132 23.27 5.55 8.60
CA HIS A 132 23.96 4.32 9.03
C HIS A 132 24.33 4.34 10.51
N GLN A 133 23.93 5.38 11.25
CA GLN A 133 24.18 5.46 12.69
C GLN A 133 23.42 4.35 13.43
N GLU A 134 24.16 3.48 14.11
CA GLU A 134 23.66 2.35 14.89
C GLU A 134 23.54 2.72 16.38
N CYS A 135 22.51 2.18 17.05
CA CYS A 135 22.43 2.22 18.52
C CYS A 135 23.31 1.11 19.15
N GLU A 136 23.42 1.08 20.49
CA GLU A 136 24.23 0.07 21.21
C GLU A 136 23.82 -1.38 20.95
N GLU A 137 22.58 -1.62 20.51
CA GLU A 137 22.02 -2.94 20.17
C GLU A 137 22.19 -3.29 18.67
N GLY A 138 22.93 -2.48 17.90
CA GLY A 138 23.17 -2.65 16.46
C GLY A 138 21.98 -2.30 15.56
N ALA A 139 20.93 -1.66 16.11
CA ALA A 139 19.74 -1.29 15.33
C ALA A 139 19.91 0.05 14.62
N THR A 140 19.51 0.10 13.34
CA THR A 140 19.53 1.29 12.48
C THR A 140 18.14 1.93 12.34
N VAL A 141 18.07 3.10 11.68
CA VAL A 141 16.79 3.76 11.34
C VAL A 141 15.86 2.87 10.49
N VAL A 142 16.41 1.96 9.68
CA VAL A 142 15.65 0.99 8.88
C VAL A 142 14.93 -0.01 9.78
N HIS A 143 15.59 -0.54 10.82
CA HIS A 143 14.98 -1.41 11.83
C HIS A 143 13.78 -0.73 12.49
N ARG A 144 13.90 0.57 12.78
CA ARG A 144 12.82 1.35 13.38
C ARG A 144 11.67 1.63 12.43
N ALA A 145 11.97 2.00 11.18
CA ALA A 145 10.95 2.18 10.15
C ALA A 145 10.17 0.89 9.91
N ALA A 146 10.87 -0.24 9.94
CA ALA A 146 10.29 -1.56 9.75
C ALA A 146 9.40 -1.98 10.93
N MET A 147 9.88 -1.80 12.17
CA MET A 147 9.15 -2.10 13.39
C MET A 147 7.91 -1.21 13.62
N THR A 148 7.87 0.00 13.06
CA THR A 148 6.75 0.95 13.21
C THR A 148 5.80 1.01 12.00
N GLY A 149 6.08 0.21 10.97
CA GLY A 149 5.21 0.05 9.80
C GLY A 149 5.19 1.24 8.84
N LYS A 150 6.25 2.05 8.80
CA LYS A 150 6.29 3.30 8.01
C LYS A 150 6.81 3.05 6.59
N SER A 151 6.03 2.37 5.75
CA SER A 151 6.43 1.91 4.41
C SER A 151 6.95 3.02 3.48
N GLU A 152 6.32 4.20 3.44
CA GLU A 152 6.76 5.32 2.58
C GLU A 152 8.06 5.97 3.06
N ILE A 153 8.28 5.99 4.38
CA ILE A 153 9.55 6.44 4.97
C ILE A 153 10.62 5.39 4.69
N LEU A 154 10.30 4.09 4.84
CA LEU A 154 11.21 3.00 4.52
C LEU A 154 11.68 3.07 3.05
N LYS A 155 10.75 3.23 2.09
CA LYS A 155 11.10 3.42 0.67
C LYS A 155 12.03 4.62 0.44
N LEU A 156 11.79 5.73 1.15
CA LEU A 156 12.66 6.90 1.08
C LEU A 156 14.07 6.58 1.61
N LEU A 157 14.18 5.94 2.77
CA LEU A 157 15.47 5.57 3.37
C LEU A 157 16.25 4.63 2.43
N LEU A 158 15.58 3.63 1.85
CA LEU A 158 16.19 2.72 0.87
C LEU A 158 16.64 3.46 -0.40
N SER A 159 15.84 4.41 -0.90
CA SER A 159 16.24 5.23 -2.05
C SER A 159 17.45 6.13 -1.78
N ARG A 160 17.78 6.35 -0.51
CA ARG A 160 18.94 7.12 -0.05
C ARG A 160 20.13 6.23 0.34
N GLY A 161 20.05 4.93 0.06
CA GLY A 161 21.15 3.98 0.24
C GLY A 161 21.19 3.26 1.59
N ALA A 162 20.09 3.24 2.35
CA ALA A 162 20.07 2.54 3.63
C ALA A 162 20.23 1.02 3.46
N GLU A 163 20.99 0.39 4.36
CA GLU A 163 21.19 -1.06 4.35
C GLU A 163 19.91 -1.80 4.75
N VAL A 164 19.51 -2.75 3.90
CA VAL A 164 18.25 -3.50 4.01
C VAL A 164 18.36 -4.65 5.02
N ASP A 165 19.54 -5.27 5.10
CA ASP A 165 19.74 -6.56 5.80
C ASP A 165 20.67 -6.46 7.02
N GLY A 166 20.75 -5.26 7.62
CA GLY A 166 21.50 -5.06 8.86
C GLY A 166 21.04 -6.05 9.94
N LYS A 167 21.99 -6.59 10.72
CA LYS A 167 21.70 -7.52 11.81
C LYS A 167 21.78 -6.79 13.13
N SER A 168 20.67 -6.69 13.86
CA SER A 168 20.64 -6.26 15.26
C SER A 168 20.44 -7.44 16.21
N GLU A 169 20.64 -7.22 17.51
CA GLU A 169 20.34 -8.23 18.54
C GLU A 169 18.86 -8.68 18.53
N GLN A 170 17.96 -7.86 17.99
CA GLN A 170 16.51 -8.14 17.88
C GLN A 170 16.11 -8.78 16.54
N GLY A 171 17.07 -9.02 15.63
CA GLY A 171 16.84 -9.59 14.32
C GLY A 171 16.84 -8.56 13.20
N THR A 172 16.59 -9.03 11.98
CA THR A 172 16.64 -8.16 10.79
C THR A 172 15.39 -7.27 10.69
N PRO A 173 15.43 -6.15 9.95
CA PRO A 173 14.26 -5.28 9.86
C PRO A 173 13.04 -6.00 9.27
N LEU A 174 13.25 -6.96 8.36
CA LEU A 174 12.20 -7.81 7.82
C LEU A 174 11.54 -8.68 8.90
N CYS A 175 12.33 -9.27 9.81
CA CYS A 175 11.80 -10.04 10.94
C CYS A 175 10.96 -9.15 11.86
N LEU A 176 11.42 -7.92 12.15
CA LEU A 176 10.70 -6.98 13.00
C LEU A 176 9.37 -6.52 12.37
N ALA A 177 9.36 -6.26 11.05
CA ALA A 177 8.15 -5.93 10.31
C ALA A 177 7.14 -7.08 10.32
N ALA A 178 7.61 -8.32 10.10
CA ALA A 178 6.78 -9.53 10.12
C ALA A 178 6.20 -9.80 11.52
N LEU A 179 7.01 -9.68 12.57
CA LEU A 179 6.60 -9.87 13.96
C LEU A 179 5.51 -8.88 14.40
N LYS A 180 5.54 -7.65 13.88
CA LYS A 180 4.52 -6.62 14.15
C LYS A 180 3.33 -6.66 13.19
N GLY A 181 3.33 -7.57 12.21
CA GLY A 181 2.26 -7.70 11.22
C GLY A 181 2.17 -6.52 10.25
N HIS A 182 3.29 -5.85 9.95
CA HIS A 182 3.32 -4.66 9.10
C HIS A 182 3.44 -5.02 7.61
N GLU A 183 2.32 -5.44 7.02
CA GLU A 183 2.20 -5.96 5.66
C GLU A 183 2.86 -5.07 4.59
N SER A 184 2.54 -3.77 4.57
CA SER A 184 3.08 -2.82 3.58
C SER A 184 4.58 -2.55 3.71
N THR A 185 5.18 -2.95 4.83
CA THR A 185 6.62 -2.83 5.08
C THR A 185 7.34 -4.11 4.67
N VAL A 186 6.74 -5.27 4.94
CA VAL A 186 7.20 -6.59 4.45
C VAL A 186 7.22 -6.62 2.90
N GLU A 187 6.30 -5.92 2.23
CA GLU A 187 6.26 -5.78 0.77
C GLU A 187 7.45 -5.00 0.18
N VAL A 188 8.16 -4.20 0.99
CA VAL A 188 9.28 -3.36 0.52
C VAL A 188 10.55 -4.20 0.39
N ASN A 189 10.64 -5.02 -0.66
CA ASN A 189 11.81 -5.73 -1.21
C ASN A 189 13.00 -5.96 -0.24
N MET A 190 12.73 -6.56 0.92
CA MET A 190 13.78 -6.98 1.86
C MET A 190 14.16 -8.42 1.54
N VAL A 191 15.47 -8.73 1.50
CA VAL A 191 15.95 -10.09 1.25
C VAL A 191 15.62 -10.94 2.47
N VAL A 192 15.22 -12.20 2.26
CA VAL A 192 14.94 -13.14 3.36
C VAL A 192 16.27 -13.70 3.87
N PRO A 193 16.76 -13.31 5.07
CA PRO A 193 18.03 -13.80 5.59
C PRO A 193 17.82 -15.09 6.38
N SER A 194 18.82 -15.98 6.40
CA SER A 194 18.83 -17.15 7.27
C SER A 194 19.24 -16.74 8.70
N CYS A 195 18.27 -16.52 9.58
CA CYS A 195 18.48 -16.28 11.01
C CYS A 195 17.70 -17.30 11.87
N LEU A 196 18.08 -17.42 13.15
CA LEU A 196 17.55 -18.39 14.13
C LEU A 196 16.01 -18.38 14.27
N ALA A 197 15.36 -17.24 14.01
CA ALA A 197 13.92 -17.13 13.78
C ALA A 197 13.71 -16.62 12.35
N THR A 198 12.99 -17.36 11.52
CA THR A 198 12.73 -16.93 10.13
C THR A 198 11.64 -15.85 10.12
N PRO A 199 11.68 -14.90 9.15
CA PRO A 199 10.59 -13.93 9.00
C PRO A 199 9.22 -14.59 8.88
N LEU A 200 9.15 -15.77 8.25
CA LEU A 200 7.93 -16.56 8.08
C LEU A 200 7.37 -17.01 9.44
N ASP A 201 8.25 -17.48 10.32
CA ASP A 201 7.89 -17.94 11.63
C ASP A 201 7.43 -16.80 12.55
N ALA A 202 8.07 -15.63 12.45
CA ALA A 202 7.64 -14.41 13.11
C ALA A 202 6.23 -13.96 12.63
N ALA A 203 5.93 -14.10 11.33
CA ALA A 203 4.61 -13.79 10.79
C ALA A 203 3.52 -14.77 11.26
N VAL A 204 3.86 -16.06 11.39
CA VAL A 204 2.96 -17.08 11.97
C VAL A 204 2.70 -16.80 13.45
N PHE A 205 3.75 -16.47 14.22
CA PHE A 205 3.61 -16.07 15.62
C PHE A 205 2.72 -14.83 15.80
N ALA A 206 2.81 -13.87 14.88
CA ALA A 206 1.95 -12.69 14.86
C ALA A 206 0.51 -12.96 14.35
N ALA A 207 0.20 -14.20 13.96
CA ALA A 207 -1.06 -14.60 13.32
C ALA A 207 -1.42 -13.76 12.07
N SER A 208 -0.41 -13.22 11.37
CA SER A 208 -0.62 -12.35 10.21
C SER A 208 -0.61 -13.16 8.90
N LYS A 209 -1.81 -13.54 8.44
CA LYS A 209 -2.02 -14.25 7.18
C LYS A 209 -1.35 -13.56 5.98
N HIS A 210 -1.46 -12.24 5.88
CA HIS A 210 -0.91 -11.50 4.74
C HIS A 210 0.62 -11.47 4.77
N CYS A 211 1.24 -11.29 5.93
CA CYS A 211 2.71 -11.36 6.03
C CYS A 211 3.21 -12.77 5.67
N VAL A 212 2.52 -13.83 6.13
CA VAL A 212 2.83 -15.21 5.72
C VAL A 212 2.75 -15.38 4.20
N LYS A 213 1.68 -14.90 3.56
CA LYS A 213 1.53 -14.95 2.09
C LYS A 213 2.64 -14.21 1.36
N LEU A 214 2.96 -12.99 1.78
CA LEU A 214 3.99 -12.16 1.17
C LEU A 214 5.38 -12.81 1.29
N LEU A 215 5.69 -13.39 2.44
CA LEU A 215 6.98 -14.05 2.67
C LEU A 215 7.11 -15.35 1.87
N ILE A 216 6.04 -16.13 1.75
CA ILE A 216 6.00 -17.30 0.86
C ILE A 216 6.22 -16.88 -0.60
N GLN A 217 5.55 -15.81 -1.04
CA GLN A 217 5.73 -15.26 -2.40
C GLN A 217 7.15 -14.73 -2.64
N ALA A 218 7.80 -14.22 -1.60
CA ALA A 218 9.20 -13.79 -1.63
C ALA A 218 10.20 -14.96 -1.57
N GLY A 219 9.73 -16.21 -1.52
CA GLY A 219 10.56 -17.42 -1.53
C GLY A 219 10.98 -17.92 -0.15
N ALA A 220 10.27 -17.55 0.92
CA ALA A 220 10.54 -18.11 2.25
C ALA A 220 10.34 -19.64 2.26
N ASN A 221 11.31 -20.36 2.82
CA ASN A 221 11.23 -21.82 2.95
C ASN A 221 10.17 -22.21 3.99
N VAL A 222 9.04 -22.75 3.52
CA VAL A 222 7.95 -23.25 4.37
C VAL A 222 8.31 -24.52 5.15
N ASN A 223 9.34 -25.24 4.68
CA ASN A 223 9.89 -26.44 5.30
C ASN A 223 11.30 -26.16 5.84
N ASP A 224 11.49 -25.04 6.55
CA ASP A 224 12.78 -24.67 7.14
C ASP A 224 13.30 -25.76 8.08
N VAL A 225 14.56 -26.20 7.94
CA VAL A 225 15.15 -27.30 8.74
C VAL A 225 15.07 -27.00 10.24
N ASN A 226 15.11 -25.72 10.61
CA ASN A 226 15.12 -25.25 11.99
C ASN A 226 13.72 -24.95 12.54
N ASN A 227 12.68 -24.70 11.74
CA ASN A 227 11.34 -24.37 12.26
C ASN A 227 10.21 -25.05 11.47
N ASN A 228 9.20 -25.56 12.19
CA ASN A 228 8.00 -26.14 11.58
C ASN A 228 6.82 -25.18 11.73
N SER A 229 6.70 -24.25 10.78
CA SER A 229 5.67 -23.22 10.76
C SER A 229 4.26 -23.81 10.63
N LEU A 230 4.10 -24.96 9.98
CA LEU A 230 2.82 -25.66 9.83
C LEU A 230 2.37 -26.27 11.16
N ALA A 231 3.27 -26.93 11.89
CA ALA A 231 3.00 -27.46 13.23
C ALA A 231 2.56 -26.35 14.19
N ARG A 232 3.24 -25.20 14.17
CA ARG A 232 2.88 -24.04 15.00
C ARG A 232 1.52 -23.43 14.62
N ALA A 233 1.24 -23.28 13.34
CA ALA A 233 -0.06 -22.79 12.89
C ALA A 233 -1.20 -23.74 13.30
N ALA A 234 -0.94 -25.06 13.27
CA ALA A 234 -1.89 -26.09 13.70
C ALA A 234 -2.12 -26.10 15.21
N SER A 235 -1.09 -25.88 16.04
CA SER A 235 -1.23 -25.82 17.50
C SER A 235 -2.00 -24.58 17.97
N GLU A 236 -1.89 -23.46 17.26
CA GLU A 236 -2.56 -22.20 17.58
C GLU A 236 -3.95 -22.07 16.92
N GLY A 237 -4.38 -23.06 16.14
CA GLY A 237 -5.69 -23.07 15.46
C GLY A 237 -5.83 -22.01 14.34
N LEU A 238 -4.73 -21.67 13.67
CA LEU A 238 -4.69 -20.63 12.63
C LEU A 238 -5.07 -21.20 11.25
N THR A 239 -6.32 -21.62 11.08
CA THR A 239 -6.82 -22.36 9.90
C THR A 239 -6.46 -21.76 8.55
N GLU A 240 -6.60 -20.45 8.40
CA GLU A 240 -6.28 -19.77 7.14
C GLU A 240 -4.77 -19.74 6.84
N ILE A 241 -3.93 -19.80 7.87
CA ILE A 241 -2.46 -19.89 7.75
C ILE A 241 -2.06 -21.34 7.49
N VAL A 242 -2.69 -22.32 8.16
CA VAL A 242 -2.51 -23.76 7.88
C VAL A 242 -2.78 -24.03 6.39
N LYS A 243 -3.91 -23.55 5.87
CA LYS A 243 -4.25 -23.66 4.44
C LYS A 243 -3.18 -23.01 3.55
N CYS A 244 -2.74 -21.79 3.90
CA CYS A 244 -1.73 -21.07 3.13
C CYS A 244 -0.37 -21.78 3.09
N LEU A 245 0.05 -22.39 4.19
CA LEU A 245 1.31 -23.14 4.28
C LEU A 245 1.22 -24.45 3.48
N LEU A 246 0.08 -25.17 3.54
CA LEU A 246 -0.16 -26.37 2.75
C LEU A 246 -0.17 -26.09 1.24
N GLU A 247 -0.84 -25.02 0.81
CA GLU A 247 -0.84 -24.56 -0.59
C GLU A 247 0.57 -24.23 -1.10
N ALA A 248 1.46 -23.80 -0.20
CA ALA A 248 2.86 -23.48 -0.50
C ALA A 248 3.80 -24.70 -0.42
N GLY A 249 3.27 -25.90 -0.17
CA GLY A 249 4.04 -27.15 -0.13
C GLY A 249 4.65 -27.47 1.24
N ALA A 250 4.11 -26.96 2.33
CA ALA A 250 4.51 -27.39 3.68
C ALA A 250 4.22 -28.89 3.87
N ASP A 251 5.19 -29.64 4.41
CA ASP A 251 5.06 -31.08 4.63
C ASP A 251 4.19 -31.36 5.88
N PRO A 252 2.98 -31.93 5.73
CA PRO A 252 2.08 -32.23 6.84
C PRO A 252 2.53 -33.41 7.71
N ASN A 253 3.50 -34.20 7.25
CA ASN A 253 4.04 -35.34 7.98
C ASN A 253 5.29 -34.97 8.78
N ARG A 254 5.80 -33.75 8.59
CA ARG A 254 7.00 -33.32 9.28
C ARG A 254 6.67 -33.05 10.75
N PRO A 255 7.33 -33.74 11.70
CA PRO A 255 7.08 -33.50 13.11
C PRO A 255 7.65 -32.16 13.57
N ASP A 256 7.11 -31.67 14.69
CA ASP A 256 7.72 -30.61 15.48
C ASP A 256 8.94 -31.13 16.26
N GLU A 257 9.48 -30.29 17.13
CA GLU A 257 10.69 -30.56 17.90
C GLU A 257 10.51 -31.66 18.98
N CYS A 258 9.25 -31.96 19.30
CA CYS A 258 8.79 -33.01 20.22
C CYS A 258 8.40 -34.29 19.47
N GLY A 259 8.54 -34.32 18.15
CA GLY A 259 8.16 -35.48 17.34
C GLY A 259 6.65 -35.58 17.07
N ILE A 260 5.87 -34.53 17.33
CA ILE A 260 4.41 -34.51 17.13
C ILE A 260 4.12 -33.91 15.75
N ILE A 261 3.29 -34.56 14.94
CA ILE A 261 2.99 -34.07 13.59
C ILE A 261 1.82 -33.07 13.59
N PRO A 262 1.72 -32.15 12.60
CA PRO A 262 0.70 -31.10 12.55
C PRO A 262 -0.74 -31.56 12.79
N ILE A 263 -1.15 -32.73 12.28
CA ILE A 263 -2.52 -33.24 12.46
C ILE A 263 -2.84 -33.59 13.93
N GLU A 264 -1.84 -34.08 14.67
CA GLU A 264 -1.97 -34.38 16.11
C GLU A 264 -2.10 -33.07 16.90
N LEU A 265 -1.30 -32.06 16.56
CA LEU A 265 -1.39 -30.72 17.18
C LEU A 265 -2.74 -30.05 16.90
N ALA A 266 -3.25 -30.15 15.67
CA ALA A 266 -4.59 -29.67 15.31
C ALA A 266 -5.69 -30.40 16.09
N ALA A 267 -5.52 -31.69 16.34
CA ALA A 267 -6.48 -32.51 17.06
C ALA A 267 -6.52 -32.23 18.57
N VAL A 268 -5.38 -31.87 19.18
CA VAL A 268 -5.27 -31.53 20.61
C VAL A 268 -5.60 -30.06 20.88
N TYR A 269 -4.99 -29.14 20.11
CA TYR A 269 -4.96 -27.71 20.42
C TYR A 269 -5.63 -26.82 19.36
N GLY A 270 -5.71 -27.29 18.11
CA GLY A 270 -6.27 -26.54 16.98
C GLY A 270 -7.78 -26.74 16.76
N THR A 271 -8.22 -26.51 15.52
CA THR A 271 -9.64 -26.64 15.14
C THR A 271 -9.93 -27.97 14.44
N ARG A 272 -11.19 -28.42 14.48
CA ARG A 272 -11.65 -29.58 13.68
C ARG A 272 -11.45 -29.34 12.17
N GLU A 273 -11.56 -28.09 11.73
CA GLU A 273 -11.30 -27.70 10.34
C GLU A 273 -9.84 -27.98 9.95
N ASP A 274 -8.89 -27.70 10.84
CA ASP A 274 -7.47 -27.96 10.60
C ASP A 274 -7.19 -29.46 10.47
N VAL A 275 -7.83 -30.28 11.31
CA VAL A 275 -7.75 -31.75 11.21
C VAL A 275 -8.32 -32.23 9.87
N LEU A 276 -9.45 -31.65 9.41
CA LEU A 276 -10.05 -31.97 8.11
C LEU A 276 -9.15 -31.57 6.93
N LEU A 277 -8.44 -30.45 7.05
CA LEU A 277 -7.49 -29.98 6.04
C LEU A 277 -6.24 -30.86 5.97
N LEU A 278 -5.72 -31.30 7.11
CA LEU A 278 -4.50 -32.10 7.21
C LEU A 278 -4.73 -33.59 6.93
N TYR A 279 -5.92 -34.12 7.24
CA TYR A 279 -6.27 -35.54 7.07
C TYR A 279 -5.95 -36.11 5.69
N PRO A 280 -6.38 -35.52 4.55
CA PRO A 280 -6.11 -36.10 3.24
C PRO A 280 -4.63 -36.03 2.81
N LEU A 281 -3.81 -35.25 3.51
CA LEU A 281 -2.40 -35.01 3.17
C LEU A 281 -1.43 -35.73 4.12
N THR A 282 -1.92 -36.29 5.23
CA THR A 282 -1.11 -36.92 6.27
C THR A 282 -1.14 -38.44 6.16
N SER A 283 0.02 -39.08 6.27
CA SER A 283 0.16 -40.54 6.29
C SER A 283 -0.40 -41.12 7.58
N PRO A 284 -1.01 -42.32 7.56
CA PRO A 284 -1.49 -42.98 8.76
C PRO A 284 -0.41 -43.13 9.84
N ILE A 285 -0.71 -42.66 11.05
CA ILE A 285 0.17 -42.85 12.22
C ILE A 285 -0.02 -44.29 12.72
N PRO A 286 1.06 -45.08 12.88
CA PRO A 286 0.96 -46.49 13.26
C PRO A 286 0.22 -46.78 14.58
N ASP A 287 0.27 -45.84 15.53
CA ASP A 287 -0.32 -45.98 16.87
C ASP A 287 -1.83 -45.60 16.92
N VAL A 288 -2.40 -45.09 15.81
CA VAL A 288 -3.82 -44.69 15.72
C VAL A 288 -4.64 -45.79 15.04
N ALA A 289 -5.35 -46.60 15.82
CA ALA A 289 -6.11 -47.74 15.32
C ALA A 289 -7.34 -47.37 14.45
N ASP A 290 -7.99 -46.23 14.73
CA ASP A 290 -9.10 -45.69 13.94
C ASP A 290 -8.64 -44.45 13.16
N TRP A 291 -8.27 -44.63 11.90
CA TRP A 291 -7.78 -43.56 11.01
C TRP A 291 -8.93 -42.77 10.35
N SER A 292 -9.89 -42.34 11.16
CA SER A 292 -10.92 -41.36 10.80
C SER A 292 -10.65 -40.03 11.50
N VAL A 293 -11.26 -38.93 11.03
CA VAL A 293 -11.13 -37.60 11.67
C VAL A 293 -11.53 -37.67 13.14
N ASP A 294 -12.61 -38.40 13.45
CA ASP A 294 -13.07 -38.60 14.83
C ASP A 294 -12.15 -39.54 15.61
N GLY A 295 -11.62 -40.59 14.98
CA GLY A 295 -10.63 -41.49 15.58
C GLY A 295 -9.32 -40.79 15.95
N ILE A 296 -8.79 -39.94 15.08
CA ILE A 296 -7.59 -39.11 15.33
C ILE A 296 -7.84 -38.13 16.48
N ILE A 297 -8.97 -37.41 16.46
CA ILE A 297 -9.33 -36.47 17.53
C ILE A 297 -9.48 -37.18 18.88
N ASN A 298 -10.12 -38.35 18.89
CA ASN A 298 -10.30 -39.12 20.13
C ASN A 298 -8.98 -39.67 20.64
N HIS A 299 -8.12 -40.21 19.77
CA HIS A 299 -6.79 -40.70 20.14
C HIS A 299 -5.92 -39.59 20.72
N ALA A 300 -5.84 -38.44 20.04
CA ALA A 300 -5.06 -37.29 20.48
C ALA A 300 -5.55 -36.73 21.83
N LYS A 301 -6.87 -36.69 22.05
CA LYS A 301 -7.47 -36.30 23.34
C LYS A 301 -7.20 -37.32 24.44
N LEU A 302 -7.21 -38.61 24.13
CA LEU A 302 -6.88 -39.69 25.07
C LEU A 302 -5.42 -39.62 25.51
N GLU A 303 -4.48 -39.43 24.58
CA GLU A 303 -3.07 -39.21 24.91
C GLU A 303 -2.86 -37.94 25.75
N HIS A 304 -3.52 -36.83 25.39
CA HIS A 304 -3.47 -35.59 26.18
C HIS A 304 -4.07 -35.74 27.58
N MET A 305 -5.14 -36.54 27.75
CA MET A 305 -5.69 -36.87 29.07
C MET A 305 -4.75 -37.74 29.91
N GLN A 306 -3.98 -38.63 29.29
CA GLN A 306 -2.95 -39.42 29.99
C GLN A 306 -1.73 -38.56 30.40
N LEU A 307 -1.46 -37.47 29.67
CA LEU A 307 -0.42 -36.49 30.01
C LEU A 307 -0.81 -35.55 31.18
N MET A 308 -2.06 -35.58 31.63
CA MET A 308 -2.54 -34.81 32.80
C MET A 308 -2.43 -35.58 34.13
N ASP A 309 -1.99 -36.84 34.10
CA ASP A 309 -1.68 -37.65 35.27
C ASP A 309 -0.17 -37.59 35.58
N ASP A 310 0.20 -36.68 36.50
CA ASP A 310 1.59 -36.37 36.85
C ASP A 310 2.43 -37.61 37.24
N ASP A 311 1.83 -38.64 37.84
CA ASP A 311 2.55 -39.83 38.28
C ASP A 311 2.79 -40.82 37.13
N ALA A 312 1.80 -40.97 36.23
CA ALA A 312 1.96 -41.75 35.01
C ALA A 312 2.98 -41.13 34.05
N VAL A 313 2.99 -39.80 33.94
CA VAL A 313 3.94 -39.05 33.10
C VAL A 313 5.37 -39.17 33.61
N LYS A 314 5.60 -39.01 34.91
CA LYS A 314 6.94 -39.19 35.52
C LYS A 314 7.47 -40.60 35.30
N LYS A 315 6.62 -41.61 35.47
CA LYS A 315 7.00 -43.02 35.26
C LYS A 315 7.37 -43.29 33.80
N ARG A 316 6.51 -42.90 32.84
CA ARG A 316 6.75 -43.08 31.41
C ARG A 316 8.02 -42.35 30.94
N LYS A 317 8.26 -41.13 31.45
CA LYS A 317 9.48 -40.35 31.17
C LYS A 317 10.74 -41.05 31.70
N SER A 318 10.67 -41.62 32.91
CA SER A 318 11.76 -42.40 33.50
C SER A 318 12.07 -43.66 32.68
N ASP A 319 11.05 -44.40 32.29
CA ASP A 319 11.20 -45.64 31.51
C ASP A 319 11.80 -45.36 30.12
N LEU A 320 11.32 -44.31 29.43
CA LEU A 320 11.86 -43.88 28.13
C LEU A 320 13.30 -43.37 28.22
N LYS A 321 13.63 -42.65 29.30
CA LYS A 321 15.02 -42.24 29.57
C LYS A 321 15.92 -43.46 29.73
N GLN A 322 15.51 -44.43 30.55
CA GLN A 322 16.29 -45.65 30.77
C GLN A 322 16.52 -46.41 29.46
N GLN A 323 15.46 -46.61 28.67
CA GLN A 323 15.57 -47.27 27.36
C GLN A 323 16.47 -46.48 26.39
N GLY A 324 16.39 -45.15 26.41
CA GLY A 324 17.26 -44.28 25.62
C GLY A 324 18.74 -44.38 26.03
N ASP A 325 19.02 -44.39 27.34
CA ASP A 325 20.36 -44.57 27.89
C ASP A 325 20.93 -45.96 27.50
N GLU A 326 20.12 -47.03 27.61
CA GLU A 326 20.50 -48.39 27.18
C GLU A 326 20.77 -48.50 25.67
N ALA A 327 20.00 -47.78 24.83
CA ALA A 327 20.23 -47.71 23.39
C ALA A 327 21.50 -46.92 23.05
N PHE A 328 21.76 -45.84 23.78
CA PHE A 328 22.97 -45.02 23.63
C PHE A 328 24.25 -45.81 23.95
N GLU A 329 24.23 -46.61 25.02
CA GLU A 329 25.33 -47.50 25.40
C GLU A 329 25.60 -48.58 24.35
N LYS A 330 24.56 -49.07 23.66
CA LYS A 330 24.65 -50.01 22.54
C LYS A 330 25.10 -49.35 21.22
N GLN A 331 25.45 -48.06 21.25
CA GLN A 331 25.83 -47.26 20.07
C GLN A 331 24.72 -47.14 19.02
N ASP A 332 23.47 -47.42 19.39
CA ASP A 332 22.29 -47.20 18.56
C ASP A 332 21.77 -45.77 18.79
N TYR A 333 22.57 -44.79 18.34
CA TYR A 333 22.31 -43.38 18.56
C TYR A 333 21.02 -42.90 17.88
N ALA A 334 20.63 -43.53 16.76
CA ALA A 334 19.39 -43.23 16.06
C ALA A 334 18.18 -43.61 16.92
N ASN A 335 18.14 -44.83 17.47
CA ASN A 335 17.06 -45.26 18.35
C ASN A 335 17.05 -44.50 19.69
N ALA A 336 18.23 -44.25 20.28
CA ALA A 336 18.35 -43.42 21.48
C ALA A 336 17.74 -42.02 21.27
N SER A 337 18.01 -41.38 20.12
CA SER A 337 17.44 -40.07 19.79
C SER A 337 15.90 -40.07 19.69
N VAL A 338 15.31 -41.15 19.18
CA VAL A 338 13.86 -41.34 19.10
C VAL A 338 13.26 -41.50 20.50
N LEU A 339 13.89 -42.29 21.37
CA LEU A 339 13.44 -42.53 22.74
C LEU A 339 13.50 -41.25 23.59
N TYR A 340 14.59 -40.47 23.47
CA TYR A 340 14.66 -39.16 24.14
C TYR A 340 13.65 -38.16 23.58
N THR A 341 13.37 -38.19 22.27
CA THR A 341 12.32 -37.35 21.67
C THR A 341 10.93 -37.71 22.21
N LYS A 342 10.62 -39.00 22.39
CA LYS A 342 9.39 -39.45 23.05
C LYS A 342 9.30 -38.99 24.51
N ALA A 343 10.43 -38.98 25.24
CA ALA A 343 10.47 -38.48 26.62
C ALA A 343 10.24 -36.95 26.70
N LEU A 344 10.73 -36.19 25.72
CA LEU A 344 10.56 -34.74 25.63
C LEU A 344 9.12 -34.30 25.32
N ARG A 345 8.25 -35.18 24.80
CA ARG A 345 6.81 -34.88 24.62
C ARG A 345 6.10 -34.51 25.93
N ALA A 346 6.56 -35.05 27.05
CA ALA A 346 6.01 -34.78 28.37
C ALA A 346 6.57 -33.49 29.02
N ASP A 347 7.82 -33.16 28.73
CA ASP A 347 8.52 -32.00 29.28
C ASP A 347 9.54 -31.50 28.25
N PRO A 348 9.12 -30.60 27.35
CA PRO A 348 9.95 -30.13 26.23
C PRO A 348 11.22 -29.38 26.64
N LEU A 349 11.29 -28.90 27.88
CA LEU A 349 12.41 -28.13 28.43
C LEU A 349 13.27 -28.96 29.40
N ASP A 350 13.11 -30.29 29.44
CA ASP A 350 13.97 -31.14 30.25
C ASP A 350 15.42 -31.06 29.74
N ARG A 351 16.21 -30.27 30.45
CA ARG A 351 17.62 -30.01 30.17
C ARG A 351 18.46 -31.29 30.04
N LYS A 352 18.17 -32.35 30.81
CA LYS A 352 18.94 -33.60 30.75
C LYS A 352 18.60 -34.38 29.48
N MET A 353 17.33 -34.39 29.11
CA MET A 353 16.89 -35.07 27.88
C MET A 353 17.38 -34.32 26.64
N LEU A 354 17.35 -32.99 26.64
CA LEU A 354 17.92 -32.15 25.57
C LEU A 354 19.43 -32.35 25.44
N ALA A 355 20.17 -32.38 26.55
CA ALA A 355 21.61 -32.64 26.54
C ALA A 355 21.93 -34.05 26.00
N ASN A 356 21.19 -35.08 26.43
CA ASN A 356 21.37 -36.45 25.95
C ASN A 356 21.04 -36.59 24.46
N ARG A 357 19.96 -35.96 23.99
CA ARG A 357 19.59 -35.97 22.57
C ARG A 357 20.58 -35.18 21.71
N SER A 358 21.07 -34.05 22.20
CA SER A 358 22.18 -33.29 21.58
C SER A 358 23.42 -34.17 21.38
N ARG A 359 23.76 -35.00 22.37
CA ARG A 359 24.89 -35.95 22.25
C ARG A 359 24.63 -37.01 21.18
N CYS A 360 23.42 -37.53 21.05
CA CYS A 360 23.07 -38.43 19.96
C CYS A 360 23.29 -37.77 18.59
N TRP A 361 22.85 -36.52 18.41
CA TRP A 361 23.03 -35.79 17.16
C TRP A 361 24.49 -35.57 16.81
N LEU A 362 25.34 -35.23 17.79
CA LEU A 362 26.79 -35.13 17.60
C LEU A 362 27.40 -36.46 17.13
N ARG A 363 26.98 -37.59 17.71
CA ARG A 363 27.47 -38.92 17.30
C ARG A 363 26.95 -39.36 15.93
N LEU A 364 25.80 -38.83 15.50
CA LEU A 364 25.24 -39.02 14.17
C LEU A 364 25.79 -38.02 13.13
N GLY A 365 26.62 -37.06 13.54
CA GLY A 365 27.21 -36.04 12.67
C GLY A 365 26.26 -34.89 12.29
N ASP A 366 25.11 -34.76 12.97
CA ASP A 366 24.12 -33.71 12.74
C ASP A 366 24.36 -32.53 13.71
N ALA A 367 25.38 -31.74 13.40
CA ALA A 367 25.84 -30.65 14.26
C ALA A 367 24.80 -29.53 14.43
N GLU A 368 23.97 -29.28 13.41
CA GLU A 368 22.90 -28.27 13.45
C GLU A 368 21.82 -28.61 14.49
N LYS A 369 21.34 -29.87 14.50
CA LYS A 369 20.39 -30.32 15.54
C LYS A 369 21.01 -30.33 16.94
N ALA A 370 22.30 -30.62 17.05
CA ALA A 370 23.01 -30.56 18.32
C ALA A 370 23.10 -29.14 18.88
N VAL A 371 23.49 -28.14 18.06
CA VAL A 371 23.53 -26.72 18.47
C VAL A 371 22.15 -26.27 18.94
N LYS A 372 21.09 -26.68 18.24
CA LYS A 372 19.71 -26.30 18.56
C LYS A 372 19.26 -26.82 19.94
N ASP A 373 19.50 -28.09 20.24
CA ASP A 373 19.18 -28.67 21.55
C ASP A 373 20.04 -28.04 22.67
N ALA A 374 21.31 -27.73 22.39
CA ALA A 374 22.22 -27.08 23.34
C ALA A 374 21.82 -25.62 23.66
N ILE A 375 21.35 -24.85 22.67
CA ILE A 375 20.85 -23.48 22.89
C ILE A 375 19.59 -23.49 23.77
N LYS A 376 18.65 -24.39 23.53
CA LYS A 376 17.44 -24.50 24.37
C LYS A 376 17.79 -24.86 25.80
N CYS A 377 18.68 -25.83 25.94
CA CYS A 377 19.23 -26.24 27.21
C CYS A 377 19.85 -25.06 27.99
N LYS A 378 20.60 -24.19 27.29
CA LYS A 378 21.17 -22.95 27.85
C LYS A 378 20.10 -21.93 28.25
N ASN A 379 19.12 -21.68 27.39
CA ASN A 379 18.06 -20.68 27.63
C ASN A 379 17.15 -21.04 28.81
N SER A 380 16.97 -22.34 29.10
CA SER A 380 16.20 -22.78 30.26
C SER A 380 16.91 -22.55 31.59
N HIS A 381 18.26 -22.45 31.62
CA HIS A 381 19.04 -22.19 32.82
C HIS A 381 20.48 -21.73 32.50
N GLU A 382 20.74 -20.42 32.48
CA GLU A 382 22.05 -19.86 32.09
C GLU A 382 23.25 -20.35 32.91
N GLY A 383 23.03 -20.75 34.17
CA GLY A 383 24.08 -21.19 35.10
C GLY A 383 24.46 -22.68 35.03
N TRP A 384 24.07 -23.43 33.98
CA TRP A 384 24.42 -24.86 33.87
C TRP A 384 25.65 -25.06 32.95
N ALA A 385 26.82 -25.30 33.55
CA ALA A 385 28.09 -25.41 32.81
C ALA A 385 28.06 -26.46 31.68
N GLU A 386 27.42 -27.61 31.92
CA GLU A 386 27.27 -28.68 30.93
C GLU A 386 26.48 -28.23 29.68
N ALA A 387 25.56 -27.26 29.79
CA ALA A 387 24.86 -26.72 28.63
C ALA A 387 25.81 -25.94 27.70
N HIS A 388 26.72 -25.17 28.30
CA HIS A 388 27.76 -24.41 27.58
C HIS A 388 28.80 -25.34 26.97
N HIS A 389 29.16 -26.43 27.66
CA HIS A 389 30.00 -27.50 27.13
C HIS A 389 29.42 -28.08 25.83
N ARG A 390 28.15 -28.49 25.86
CA ARG A 390 27.48 -29.10 24.70
C ARG A 390 27.29 -28.11 23.56
N HIS A 391 27.03 -26.84 23.87
CA HIS A 391 26.95 -25.79 22.86
C HIS A 391 28.30 -25.54 22.18
N GLY A 392 29.38 -25.48 22.96
CA GLY A 392 30.75 -25.39 22.44
C GLY A 392 31.14 -26.59 21.58
N GLU A 393 30.84 -27.81 22.02
CA GLU A 393 31.10 -29.06 21.28
C GLU A 393 30.39 -29.08 19.92
N ALA A 394 29.13 -28.64 19.88
CA ALA A 394 28.37 -28.57 18.65
C ALA A 394 28.85 -27.47 17.68
N LEU A 395 29.23 -26.29 18.20
CA LEU A 395 29.82 -25.22 17.39
C LEU A 395 31.21 -25.56 16.85
N MET A 396 32.02 -26.33 17.61
CA MET A 396 33.30 -26.86 17.14
C MET A 396 33.10 -27.78 15.92
N MET A 397 32.04 -28.60 15.91
CA MET A 397 31.71 -29.47 14.78
C MET A 397 31.25 -28.69 13.54
N LEU A 398 30.57 -27.55 13.74
CA LEU A 398 30.23 -26.59 12.67
C LEU A 398 31.40 -25.70 12.22
N LYS A 399 32.58 -25.82 12.86
CA LYS A 399 33.78 -25.00 12.61
C LYS A 399 33.56 -23.51 12.93
N GLU A 400 32.59 -23.18 13.79
CA GLU A 400 32.39 -21.82 14.30
C GLU A 400 33.26 -21.57 15.54
N TYR A 401 34.58 -21.58 15.34
CA TYR A 401 35.57 -21.64 16.42
C TYR A 401 35.48 -20.45 17.41
N GLU A 402 35.23 -19.24 16.91
CA GLU A 402 35.14 -18.04 17.76
C GLU A 402 33.96 -18.13 18.75
N LYS A 403 32.78 -18.47 18.25
CA LYS A 403 31.59 -18.66 19.09
C LYS A 403 31.71 -19.87 20.00
N ALA A 404 32.38 -20.92 19.54
CA ALA A 404 32.67 -22.10 20.35
C ALA A 404 33.56 -21.72 21.55
N CYS A 405 34.61 -20.92 21.33
CA CYS A 405 35.47 -20.43 22.40
C CYS A 405 34.72 -19.52 23.38
N GLU A 406 33.84 -18.63 22.92
CA GLU A 406 33.00 -17.80 23.80
C GLU A 406 32.08 -18.65 24.69
N ALA A 407 31.39 -19.63 24.11
CA ALA A 407 30.52 -20.54 24.85
C ALA A 407 31.31 -21.36 25.89
N LEU A 408 32.46 -21.92 25.50
CA LEU A 408 33.32 -22.70 26.40
C LEU A 408 33.93 -21.84 27.50
N THR A 409 34.30 -20.58 27.22
CA THR A 409 34.79 -19.64 28.24
C THR A 409 33.72 -19.40 29.31
N ARG A 410 32.47 -19.13 28.90
CA ARG A 410 31.34 -18.97 29.81
C ARG A 410 31.06 -20.24 30.63
N GLY A 411 31.28 -21.41 30.04
CA GLY A 411 31.15 -22.70 30.73
C GLY A 411 32.26 -22.93 31.77
N LEU A 412 33.51 -22.61 31.44
CA LEU A 412 34.67 -22.70 32.35
C LEU A 412 34.60 -21.65 33.48
N GLU A 413 33.99 -20.48 33.24
CA GLU A 413 33.67 -19.51 34.31
C GLU A 413 32.67 -20.09 35.33
N LEU A 414 31.78 -20.99 34.91
CA LEU A 414 30.76 -21.62 35.75
C LEU A 414 31.24 -22.92 36.42
N ASP A 415 32.15 -23.67 35.78
CA ASP A 415 32.76 -24.90 36.27
C ASP A 415 34.26 -24.98 35.90
N PRO A 416 35.15 -24.33 36.67
CA PRO A 416 36.57 -24.22 36.34
C PRO A 416 37.38 -25.52 36.40
N GLU A 417 36.83 -26.59 36.98
CA GLU A 417 37.51 -27.89 37.15
C GLU A 417 37.13 -28.90 36.05
N ASN A 418 36.43 -28.47 35.00
CA ASN A 418 35.95 -29.33 33.93
C ASN A 418 37.01 -29.64 32.86
N ASP A 419 37.81 -30.69 33.13
CA ASP A 419 38.92 -31.13 32.26
C ASP A 419 38.52 -31.42 30.79
N GLU A 420 37.30 -31.87 30.53
CA GLU A 420 36.83 -32.13 29.16
C GLU A 420 36.56 -30.83 28.41
N MET A 421 35.94 -29.85 29.07
CA MET A 421 35.63 -28.54 28.49
C MET A 421 36.90 -27.73 28.22
N ASP A 422 37.88 -27.81 29.11
CA ASP A 422 39.19 -27.14 28.97
C ASP A 422 40.01 -27.73 27.80
N LYS A 423 40.02 -29.06 27.66
CA LYS A 423 40.63 -29.74 26.49
C LYS A 423 39.96 -29.34 25.18
N LEU A 424 38.64 -29.24 25.18
CA LEU A 424 37.88 -28.83 24.00
C LEU A 424 38.11 -27.36 23.64
N PHE A 425 38.27 -26.48 24.64
CA PHE A 425 38.63 -25.07 24.47
C PHE A 425 40.03 -24.91 23.86
N CYS A 426 40.99 -25.76 24.24
CA CYS A 426 42.36 -25.74 23.72
C CYS A 426 42.54 -26.43 22.35
N LEU A 427 41.55 -27.19 21.89
CA LEU A 427 41.63 -28.01 20.67
C LEU A 427 41.95 -27.22 19.37
N PRO A 428 41.35 -26.02 19.11
CA PRO A 428 41.65 -25.23 17.92
C PRO A 428 43.10 -24.73 17.87
N ALA A 429 43.74 -24.51 19.03
CA ALA A 429 45.15 -24.07 19.12
C ALA A 429 46.13 -25.19 18.74
N HIS A 430 45.83 -26.45 19.09
CA HIS A 430 46.68 -27.59 18.69
C HIS A 430 46.52 -27.99 17.21
N LEU A 431 45.33 -27.80 16.62
CA LEU A 431 45.12 -28.01 15.19
C LEU A 431 45.88 -26.98 14.32
N THR A 432 46.11 -25.77 14.84
CA THR A 432 46.89 -24.71 14.18
C THR A 432 48.41 -24.92 14.29
N GLU A 433 48.91 -25.44 15.43
CA GLU A 433 50.32 -25.84 15.58
C GLU A 433 50.73 -27.01 14.66
N HIS A 434 49.86 -28.02 14.51
CA HIS A 434 50.11 -29.16 13.63
C HIS A 434 50.09 -28.79 12.14
N ALA A 435 49.23 -27.86 11.73
CA ALA A 435 49.19 -27.36 10.35
C ALA A 435 50.43 -26.51 10.00
N ALA A 436 50.95 -25.74 10.96
CA ALA A 436 52.21 -24.99 10.81
C ALA A 436 53.45 -25.91 10.76
N ALA A 437 53.46 -27.01 11.50
CA ALA A 437 54.55 -27.98 11.50
C ALA A 437 54.60 -28.85 10.22
N ALA A 438 53.46 -29.13 9.58
CA ALA A 438 53.37 -29.91 8.35
C ALA A 438 53.84 -29.14 7.09
N GLY A 439 53.86 -27.80 7.13
CA GLY A 439 54.37 -26.96 6.04
C GLY A 439 55.89 -26.76 6.03
N ALA A 440 56.61 -27.26 7.04
CA ALA A 440 58.04 -26.97 7.26
C ALA A 440 58.99 -28.10 6.81
N SER A 441 58.50 -29.18 6.18
CA SER A 441 59.31 -30.35 5.82
C SER A 441 59.29 -30.68 4.33
N LEU A 442 60.10 -29.96 3.54
CA LEU A 442 60.61 -30.44 2.25
C LEU A 442 62.14 -30.23 2.19
N PRO A 443 62.96 -31.27 1.93
CA PRO A 443 64.41 -31.16 1.99
C PRO A 443 65.02 -30.63 0.69
N SER A 444 66.07 -29.84 0.86
CA SER A 444 66.96 -29.31 -0.18
C SER A 444 67.87 -30.40 -0.78
N SER A 445 67.96 -30.48 -2.11
CA SER A 445 69.22 -30.87 -2.79
C SER A 445 69.30 -30.39 -4.25
N SER A 446 70.20 -29.43 -4.46
CA SER A 446 71.19 -29.27 -5.53
C SER A 446 70.96 -29.78 -6.97
N SER A 447 71.05 -28.80 -7.89
CA SER A 447 72.03 -28.68 -8.99
C SER A 447 71.58 -28.84 -10.45
N GLN A 448 72.07 -27.86 -11.24
CA GLN A 448 72.32 -27.79 -12.69
C GLN A 448 71.20 -27.35 -13.67
N ALA A 449 71.45 -26.16 -14.25
CA ALA A 449 70.97 -25.64 -15.54
C ALA A 449 71.72 -26.34 -16.72
N PRO A 450 71.46 -26.10 -18.04
CA PRO A 450 70.75 -24.95 -18.66
C PRO A 450 69.89 -25.19 -19.95
N ALA A 451 69.22 -24.10 -20.39
CA ALA A 451 68.77 -23.73 -21.77
C ALA A 451 67.69 -24.59 -22.46
N SER A 452 66.75 -24.14 -23.31
CA SER A 452 66.41 -22.87 -23.99
C SER A 452 64.96 -22.93 -24.55
N ASP A 453 64.43 -21.76 -24.94
CA ASP A 453 63.34 -21.49 -25.89
C ASP A 453 61.85 -21.75 -25.56
N GLY A 454 61.15 -20.64 -25.25
CA GLY A 454 60.12 -20.06 -26.13
C GLY A 454 58.74 -20.70 -26.20
N GLU A 455 57.77 -20.20 -25.40
CA GLU A 455 56.41 -19.84 -25.85
C GLU A 455 55.58 -19.15 -24.72
N ARG A 456 54.63 -18.30 -25.11
CA ARG A 456 53.81 -17.45 -24.21
C ARG A 456 52.53 -18.16 -23.70
N ARG A 457 52.29 -18.06 -22.38
CA ARG A 457 51.03 -17.86 -21.58
C ARG A 457 50.95 -18.85 -20.40
N PRO A 458 50.22 -18.57 -19.28
CA PRO A 458 49.77 -17.31 -18.67
C PRO A 458 50.28 -17.12 -17.21
N SER A 459 50.17 -15.92 -16.67
CA SER A 459 50.50 -15.58 -15.27
C SER A 459 49.52 -16.21 -14.27
N ALA A 460 50.04 -16.98 -13.32
CA ALA A 460 49.33 -17.52 -12.17
C ALA A 460 49.21 -16.44 -11.07
N THR A 461 48.00 -16.06 -10.68
CA THR A 461 47.73 -15.26 -9.46
C THR A 461 46.38 -15.67 -8.83
N ALA A 462 46.17 -16.97 -8.60
CA ALA A 462 45.02 -17.50 -7.87
C ALA A 462 45.40 -18.21 -6.56
N ASP A 463 46.64 -18.70 -6.41
CA ASP A 463 47.09 -19.40 -5.20
C ASP A 463 47.64 -18.47 -4.11
N GLU A 464 48.23 -17.32 -4.44
CA GLU A 464 48.70 -16.35 -3.44
C GLU A 464 47.54 -15.69 -2.68
N SER A 465 46.43 -15.42 -3.36
CA SER A 465 45.23 -14.81 -2.77
C SER A 465 44.53 -15.75 -1.79
N ARG A 466 44.61 -17.06 -2.02
CA ARG A 466 43.98 -18.08 -1.15
C ARG A 466 44.80 -18.34 0.10
N ILE A 467 46.13 -18.29 -0.01
CA ILE A 467 47.05 -18.40 1.12
C ILE A 467 47.00 -17.13 2.00
N GLN A 468 46.88 -15.92 1.41
CA GLN A 468 46.69 -14.69 2.20
C GLN A 468 45.33 -14.62 2.92
N MET A 469 44.27 -15.17 2.34
CA MET A 469 42.94 -15.21 2.97
C MET A 469 42.91 -16.16 4.18
N LEU A 470 43.54 -17.35 4.06
CA LEU A 470 43.71 -18.31 5.16
C LEU A 470 44.61 -17.74 6.27
N LEU A 471 45.71 -17.04 5.94
CA LEU A 471 46.55 -16.36 6.92
C LEU A 471 45.82 -15.20 7.63
N GLY A 472 44.90 -14.52 6.94
CA GLY A 472 44.09 -13.42 7.49
C GLY A 472 43.01 -13.86 8.48
N GLU A 473 42.47 -15.07 8.35
CA GLU A 473 41.56 -15.68 9.33
C GLU A 473 42.33 -16.25 10.53
N VAL A 474 43.51 -16.83 10.30
CA VAL A 474 44.42 -17.34 11.34
C VAL A 474 44.94 -16.21 12.26
N PHE A 475 45.23 -15.03 11.73
CA PHE A 475 45.65 -13.87 12.53
C PHE A 475 44.54 -13.30 13.43
N ARG A 476 43.26 -13.43 13.04
CA ARG A 476 42.12 -12.96 13.86
C ARG A 476 41.86 -13.89 15.03
N ALA A 477 41.99 -15.20 14.84
CA ALA A 477 41.87 -16.19 15.92
C ALA A 477 42.97 -16.03 16.99
N GLY A 478 44.22 -15.79 16.57
CA GLY A 478 45.34 -15.51 17.48
C GLY A 478 45.19 -14.18 18.25
N ALA A 479 44.59 -13.16 17.62
CA ALA A 479 44.31 -11.88 18.26
C ALA A 479 43.19 -11.96 19.32
N CYS A 480 42.23 -12.87 19.15
CA CYS A 480 41.15 -13.10 20.12
C CYS A 480 41.68 -13.77 21.41
N ILE A 481 42.57 -14.76 21.27
CA ILE A 481 43.26 -15.42 22.39
C ILE A 481 44.15 -14.42 23.16
N ALA A 482 44.87 -13.55 22.47
CA ALA A 482 45.69 -12.49 23.10
C ALA A 482 44.87 -11.39 23.82
N ARG A 483 43.58 -11.25 23.49
CA ARG A 483 42.65 -10.29 24.11
C ARG A 483 42.05 -10.85 25.40
N VAL A 484 41.75 -12.16 25.43
CA VAL A 484 41.21 -12.86 26.60
C VAL A 484 42.28 -13.13 27.67
N SER A 485 43.53 -13.46 27.28
CA SER A 485 44.64 -13.60 28.25
C SER A 485 45.01 -12.30 28.98
N ARG A 486 44.60 -11.12 28.50
CA ARG A 486 44.78 -9.85 29.25
C ARG A 486 43.68 -9.58 30.28
N HIS A 487 42.52 -10.22 30.18
CA HIS A 487 41.43 -10.08 31.16
C HIS A 487 41.55 -11.08 32.32
N ALA A 488 42.22 -12.22 32.12
CA ALA A 488 42.47 -13.21 33.18
C ALA A 488 43.49 -12.75 34.25
N SER A 489 44.21 -11.65 34.05
CA SER A 489 45.24 -11.15 34.99
C SER A 489 44.75 -10.06 35.97
N GLN A 490 43.45 -9.77 36.05
CA GLN A 490 42.92 -8.69 36.91
C GLN A 490 41.83 -9.09 37.91
N ILE A 491 41.56 -10.39 38.12
CA ILE A 491 40.62 -10.84 39.15
C ILE A 491 41.38 -11.69 40.19
N GLN A 492 42.32 -11.05 40.88
CA GLN A 492 42.76 -11.45 42.20
C GLN A 492 42.72 -10.21 43.10
N ALA A 493 41.82 -10.27 44.09
CA ALA A 493 41.69 -9.45 45.30
C ALA A 493 40.31 -8.77 45.43
N VAL A 494 39.42 -9.36 46.24
CA VAL A 494 39.10 -8.92 47.62
C VAL A 494 37.85 -9.70 48.07
N ARG A 495 38.02 -10.52 49.11
CA ARG A 495 36.95 -11.15 49.92
C ARG A 495 36.70 -10.31 51.19
N PHE A 496 35.52 -10.54 51.79
CA PHE A 496 34.99 -10.17 53.14
C PHE A 496 34.21 -8.84 53.22
N PHE A 497 32.97 -8.74 53.75
CA PHE A 497 32.35 -9.35 54.95
C PHE A 497 30.80 -9.57 54.84
N SER A 498 30.39 -10.77 55.29
CA SER A 498 29.24 -11.26 56.08
C SER A 498 27.90 -10.48 56.33
N VAL A 499 26.79 -11.26 56.24
CA VAL A 499 25.63 -11.45 57.17
C VAL A 499 24.39 -10.52 57.11
N THR A 500 23.22 -11.03 56.66
CA THR A 500 22.03 -11.43 57.48
C THR A 500 20.78 -11.87 56.65
N SER A 501 20.10 -12.90 57.20
CA SER A 501 18.63 -13.15 57.31
C SER A 501 17.69 -13.38 56.10
N ALA A 502 17.22 -14.64 56.03
CA ALA A 502 15.82 -15.13 56.08
C ALA A 502 14.81 -14.89 54.91
N PRO A 503 13.82 -15.82 54.73
CA PRO A 503 13.05 -15.97 53.49
C PRO A 503 11.63 -15.38 53.57
N VAL A 504 11.09 -14.93 52.43
CA VAL A 504 9.65 -14.61 52.32
C VAL A 504 9.05 -15.20 51.05
N SER A 505 8.12 -16.11 51.30
CA SER A 505 7.12 -16.68 50.41
C SER A 505 5.99 -15.70 50.04
N ARG A 506 5.27 -16.02 48.95
CA ARG A 506 3.91 -15.59 48.53
C ARG A 506 3.83 -14.28 47.73
N LEU A 507 3.38 -14.38 46.47
CA LEU A 507 1.98 -14.10 46.07
C LEU A 507 1.82 -14.31 44.55
N ALA A 508 1.05 -15.32 44.15
CA ALA A 508 0.27 -15.29 42.91
C ALA A 508 -0.79 -16.40 42.95
N LYS A 509 -1.98 -16.06 43.47
CA LYS A 509 -3.22 -16.80 43.19
C LYS A 509 -4.34 -15.78 42.98
N ARG A 510 -5.08 -15.99 41.88
CA ARG A 510 -6.39 -15.44 41.49
C ARG A 510 -6.44 -14.03 40.92
N GLN A 511 -6.89 -13.94 39.67
CA GLN A 511 -8.31 -13.67 39.41
C GLN A 511 -8.77 -14.35 38.11
N SER A 512 -9.92 -15.02 38.19
CA SER A 512 -10.74 -15.46 37.05
C SER A 512 -12.10 -14.74 37.11
N LEU A 513 -12.81 -14.80 35.98
CA LEU A 513 -14.24 -14.52 35.74
C LEU A 513 -14.63 -13.07 35.37
N ALA A 514 -14.96 -12.87 34.09
CA ALA A 514 -16.32 -12.57 33.64
C ALA A 514 -16.40 -12.62 32.10
N ILE A 515 -17.35 -13.39 31.56
CA ILE A 515 -18.39 -12.96 30.61
C ILE A 515 -19.18 -14.23 30.23
N SER A 516 -20.39 -14.29 30.76
CA SER A 516 -21.43 -15.21 30.35
C SER A 516 -22.43 -14.50 29.44
N SER A 517 -23.00 -15.27 28.50
CA SER A 517 -24.29 -15.10 27.83
C SER A 517 -24.51 -13.91 26.89
N LEU A 518 -24.48 -14.20 25.58
CA LEU A 518 -25.70 -14.14 24.75
C LEU A 518 -25.51 -14.98 23.46
N ARG A 519 -25.91 -16.26 23.53
CA ARG A 519 -26.43 -16.99 22.38
C ARG A 519 -27.88 -16.52 22.17
N ARG A 520 -28.18 -15.93 21.01
CA ARG A 520 -29.40 -16.17 20.20
C ARG A 520 -29.58 -15.10 19.14
N SER A 521 -29.47 -15.49 17.88
CA SER A 521 -30.43 -15.29 16.77
C SER A 521 -29.69 -15.27 15.42
N TYR A 522 -30.40 -15.62 14.36
CA TYR A 522 -29.95 -15.86 12.97
C TYR A 522 -29.43 -17.27 12.66
N SER A 523 -30.30 -18.25 12.87
CA SER A 523 -30.54 -19.30 11.86
C SER A 523 -31.63 -18.78 10.90
N LEU A 524 -31.40 -18.95 9.59
CA LEU A 524 -32.35 -18.99 8.45
C LEU A 524 -31.92 -18.11 7.25
N ASN A 525 -31.19 -18.72 6.30
CA ASN A 525 -31.55 -18.81 4.87
C ASN A 525 -30.39 -19.38 4.04
N GLN A 526 -30.12 -20.67 4.21
CA GLN A 526 -29.47 -21.50 3.18
C GLN A 526 -30.47 -22.57 2.72
N PRO A 527 -31.36 -22.21 1.79
CA PRO A 527 -31.60 -23.13 0.68
C PRO A 527 -31.89 -22.35 -0.61
N ARG A 528 -30.86 -21.74 -1.21
CA ARG A 528 -30.90 -21.24 -2.60
C ARG A 528 -29.65 -21.55 -3.43
N LEU A 529 -28.52 -21.87 -2.80
CA LEU A 529 -27.28 -22.22 -3.50
C LEU A 529 -27.20 -23.69 -3.96
N ILE A 530 -27.86 -24.62 -3.24
CA ILE A 530 -27.86 -26.05 -3.61
C ILE A 530 -28.86 -26.33 -4.76
N ALA A 531 -29.89 -25.50 -4.92
CA ALA A 531 -30.86 -25.62 -6.01
C ALA A 531 -30.35 -25.07 -7.36
N MET A 532 -29.38 -24.14 -7.37
CA MET A 532 -28.75 -23.66 -8.62
C MET A 532 -27.71 -24.65 -9.17
N ALA A 533 -27.03 -25.41 -8.30
CA ALA A 533 -26.05 -26.40 -8.72
C ALA A 533 -26.71 -27.65 -9.37
N ALA A 534 -27.93 -28.00 -8.95
CA ALA A 534 -28.66 -29.14 -9.52
C ALA A 534 -29.40 -28.81 -10.84
N ALA A 535 -29.64 -27.52 -11.14
CA ALA A 535 -30.30 -27.09 -12.39
C ALA A 535 -29.35 -27.02 -13.60
N LEU A 536 -28.03 -27.04 -13.40
CA LEU A 536 -27.03 -27.02 -14.46
C LEU A 536 -26.62 -28.41 -14.97
N ALA A 537 -27.17 -29.47 -14.38
CA ALA A 537 -26.79 -30.85 -14.72
C ALA A 537 -27.75 -31.55 -15.71
N ASN A 538 -28.87 -30.93 -16.07
CA ASN A 538 -29.84 -31.54 -17.01
C ASN A 538 -30.50 -30.48 -17.90
N GLY A 539 -30.09 -30.41 -19.17
CA GLY A 539 -30.77 -29.63 -20.20
C GLY A 539 -29.91 -29.33 -21.42
N ASP A 540 -30.10 -30.11 -22.48
CA ASP A 540 -29.55 -29.93 -23.83
C ASP A 540 -29.78 -28.51 -24.40
N SER A 541 -28.70 -27.81 -24.75
CA SER A 541 -28.54 -27.10 -26.02
C SER A 541 -27.10 -26.56 -26.14
N THR A 542 -26.45 -26.89 -27.25
CA THR A 542 -25.11 -26.45 -27.60
C THR A 542 -25.05 -24.93 -27.84
N ASN A 543 -24.55 -24.18 -26.86
CA ASN A 543 -23.89 -22.89 -27.04
C ASN A 543 -22.77 -22.80 -25.99
N GLY A 544 -21.52 -23.00 -26.43
CA GLY A 544 -20.36 -23.04 -25.52
C GLY A 544 -20.18 -21.74 -24.75
N LEU A 545 -19.89 -21.82 -23.44
CA LEU A 545 -19.52 -20.64 -22.64
C LEU A 545 -18.23 -20.03 -23.21
N GLN A 546 -18.26 -18.75 -23.60
CA GLN A 546 -17.09 -17.98 -24.03
C GLN A 546 -16.74 -16.91 -22.99
N ARG A 547 -15.44 -16.63 -22.79
CA ARG A 547 -14.97 -15.50 -21.98
C ARG A 547 -15.14 -14.17 -22.73
N ASN A 548 -15.38 -13.09 -21.99
CA ASN A 548 -15.21 -11.74 -22.48
C ASN A 548 -13.73 -11.28 -22.39
N TYR A 549 -13.39 -10.22 -23.12
CA TYR A 549 -12.04 -9.67 -23.15
C TYR A 549 -12.03 -8.14 -23.15
N GLN A 550 -10.84 -7.58 -22.90
CA GLN A 550 -10.57 -6.14 -22.96
C GLN A 550 -9.45 -5.89 -23.97
N VAL A 551 -9.49 -4.79 -24.72
CA VAL A 551 -8.45 -4.44 -25.67
C VAL A 551 -7.43 -3.52 -25.01
N VAL A 552 -6.14 -3.75 -25.27
CA VAL A 552 -5.07 -2.82 -24.91
C VAL A 552 -4.31 -2.46 -26.17
N VAL A 553 -4.32 -1.17 -26.54
CA VAL A 553 -3.73 -0.71 -27.80
C VAL A 553 -3.21 0.71 -27.68
N ALA A 554 -2.09 1.00 -28.35
CA ALA A 554 -1.62 2.36 -28.60
C ALA A 554 -1.86 2.70 -30.07
N ALA A 555 -2.49 3.84 -30.33
CA ALA A 555 -2.83 4.23 -31.69
C ALA A 555 -2.70 5.74 -31.90
N THR A 556 -2.36 6.14 -33.13
CA THR A 556 -2.42 7.53 -33.57
C THR A 556 -3.87 8.01 -33.70
N ARG A 557 -4.08 9.31 -33.93
CA ARG A 557 -5.41 9.89 -34.20
C ARG A 557 -6.18 9.18 -35.31
N ASP A 558 -5.48 8.73 -36.35
CA ASP A 558 -6.06 7.99 -37.48
C ASP A 558 -6.14 6.47 -37.22
N MET A 559 -5.98 6.05 -35.97
CA MET A 559 -5.99 4.65 -35.54
C MET A 559 -4.88 3.80 -36.17
N GLY A 560 -3.72 4.41 -36.46
CA GLY A 560 -2.50 3.74 -36.88
C GLY A 560 -1.77 3.12 -35.69
N ILE A 561 -1.35 1.86 -35.80
CA ILE A 561 -0.78 1.08 -34.69
C ILE A 561 0.63 0.54 -34.96
N GLY A 562 1.12 0.65 -36.20
CA GLY A 562 2.34 -0.01 -36.63
C GLY A 562 2.86 0.49 -37.97
N LYS A 563 4.17 0.34 -38.17
CA LYS A 563 4.87 0.55 -39.45
C LYS A 563 5.93 -0.55 -39.60
N ASP A 564 6.00 -1.19 -40.76
CA ASP A 564 6.97 -2.23 -41.10
C ASP A 564 7.04 -3.38 -40.06
N GLY A 565 5.89 -3.70 -39.43
CA GLY A 565 5.79 -4.76 -38.42
C GLY A 565 6.34 -4.40 -37.03
N VAL A 566 6.68 -3.14 -36.78
CA VAL A 566 7.14 -2.63 -35.47
C VAL A 566 6.29 -1.43 -35.02
N LEU A 567 6.45 -1.04 -33.74
CA LEU A 567 5.87 0.20 -33.23
C LEU A 567 6.70 1.39 -33.74
N PRO A 568 6.09 2.40 -34.40
CA PRO A 568 6.82 3.54 -34.96
C PRO A 568 7.15 4.62 -33.91
N TRP A 569 6.98 4.32 -32.62
CA TRP A 569 7.27 5.19 -31.49
C TRP A 569 7.93 4.43 -30.35
N ARG A 570 8.57 5.18 -29.44
CA ARG A 570 9.14 4.66 -28.21
C ARG A 570 8.62 5.44 -27.01
N LEU A 571 7.63 4.86 -26.33
CA LEU A 571 6.93 5.44 -25.19
C LEU A 571 7.10 4.54 -23.95
N PRO A 572 8.16 4.72 -23.14
CA PRO A 572 8.34 3.98 -21.89
C PRO A 572 7.14 4.01 -20.94
N ARG A 573 6.42 5.14 -20.84
CA ARG A 573 5.21 5.25 -20.00
C ARG A 573 4.06 4.37 -20.51
N ASP A 574 3.89 4.28 -21.82
CA ASP A 574 2.91 3.39 -22.44
C ASP A 574 3.22 1.92 -22.14
N LEU A 575 4.47 1.49 -22.34
CA LEU A 575 4.88 0.12 -22.00
C LEU A 575 4.74 -0.20 -20.51
N LYS A 576 4.99 0.78 -19.64
CA LYS A 576 4.75 0.65 -18.19
C LYS A 576 3.26 0.48 -17.90
N PHE A 577 2.41 1.31 -18.50
CA PHE A 577 0.96 1.21 -18.36
C PHE A 577 0.43 -0.14 -18.88
N PHE A 578 0.85 -0.57 -20.07
CA PHE A 578 0.55 -1.88 -20.64
C PHE A 578 0.93 -3.02 -19.69
N LYS A 579 2.15 -2.96 -19.11
CA LYS A 579 2.63 -3.97 -18.17
C LYS A 579 1.78 -3.98 -16.89
N GLU A 580 1.57 -2.84 -16.25
CA GLU A 580 0.76 -2.74 -15.03
C GLU A 580 -0.67 -3.24 -15.27
N LEU A 581 -1.30 -2.79 -16.35
CA LEU A 581 -2.67 -3.16 -16.70
C LEU A 581 -2.84 -4.66 -16.96
N THR A 582 -1.94 -5.26 -17.75
CA THR A 582 -2.05 -6.67 -18.14
C THR A 582 -1.50 -7.63 -17.08
N LEU A 583 -0.66 -7.17 -16.15
CA LEU A 583 -0.06 -8.02 -15.11
C LEU A 583 -0.86 -8.02 -13.80
N THR A 584 -1.49 -6.90 -13.44
CA THR A 584 -2.16 -6.76 -12.15
C THR A 584 -3.45 -7.58 -12.09
N THR A 585 -3.58 -8.40 -11.05
CA THR A 585 -4.80 -9.16 -10.71
C THR A 585 -5.33 -8.69 -9.36
N ALA A 586 -6.65 -8.80 -9.15
CA ALA A 586 -7.25 -8.60 -7.83
C ALA A 586 -7.00 -9.81 -6.92
N ASP A 587 -6.92 -11.01 -7.50
CA ASP A 587 -6.56 -12.24 -6.83
C ASP A 587 -5.09 -12.62 -7.15
N PRO A 588 -4.17 -12.56 -6.16
CA PRO A 588 -2.77 -12.93 -6.37
C PRO A 588 -2.56 -14.40 -6.79
N ALA A 589 -3.53 -15.28 -6.58
CA ALA A 589 -3.46 -16.68 -7.03
C ALA A 589 -3.77 -16.85 -8.52
N LYS A 590 -4.34 -15.82 -9.16
CA LYS A 590 -4.71 -15.82 -10.58
C LYS A 590 -3.68 -15.07 -11.41
N LYS A 591 -3.67 -15.38 -12.71
CA LYS A 591 -2.95 -14.64 -13.75
C LYS A 591 -3.95 -13.99 -14.70
N ASN A 592 -3.49 -13.05 -15.51
CA ASN A 592 -4.24 -12.60 -16.68
C ASN A 592 -3.76 -13.33 -17.94
N ALA A 593 -4.63 -13.41 -18.95
CA ALA A 593 -4.28 -13.90 -20.28
C ALA A 593 -4.12 -12.75 -21.25
N VAL A 594 -3.13 -12.84 -22.15
CA VAL A 594 -2.90 -11.92 -23.25
C VAL A 594 -3.03 -12.66 -24.58
N ILE A 595 -4.00 -12.27 -25.40
CA ILE A 595 -4.26 -12.82 -26.73
C ILE A 595 -3.57 -11.93 -27.77
N MET A 596 -2.84 -12.54 -28.70
CA MET A 596 -2.19 -11.82 -29.81
C MET A 596 -2.08 -12.67 -31.08
N GLY A 597 -2.01 -12.01 -32.23
CA GLY A 597 -1.69 -12.68 -33.50
C GLY A 597 -0.21 -13.03 -33.63
N ARG A 598 0.12 -14.01 -34.48
CA ARG A 598 1.52 -14.47 -34.74
C ARG A 598 2.51 -13.32 -35.02
N LYS A 599 2.16 -12.36 -35.87
CA LYS A 599 3.07 -11.23 -36.21
C LYS A 599 3.37 -10.35 -34.99
N THR A 600 2.40 -10.16 -34.10
CA THR A 600 2.58 -9.41 -32.85
C THR A 600 3.44 -10.19 -31.86
N TRP A 601 3.25 -11.51 -31.77
CA TRP A 601 4.17 -12.35 -31.02
C TRP A 601 5.61 -12.19 -31.54
N GLU A 602 5.80 -12.28 -32.86
CA GLU A 602 7.09 -12.13 -33.54
C GLU A 602 7.74 -10.75 -33.37
N SER A 603 6.96 -9.68 -33.19
CA SER A 603 7.49 -8.34 -32.95
C SER A 603 7.95 -8.09 -31.51
N ILE A 604 7.54 -8.93 -30.53
CA ILE A 604 7.97 -8.78 -29.14
C ILE A 604 9.45 -9.19 -29.01
N PRO A 605 10.35 -8.37 -28.43
CA PRO A 605 11.76 -8.72 -28.28
C PRO A 605 11.97 -10.05 -27.54
N LEU A 606 12.93 -10.87 -27.97
CA LEU A 606 13.20 -12.21 -27.39
C LEU A 606 13.38 -12.18 -25.87
N LYS A 607 14.06 -11.15 -25.33
CA LYS A 607 14.25 -10.96 -23.88
C LYS A 607 12.96 -10.73 -23.08
N ALA A 608 11.87 -10.40 -23.74
CA ALA A 608 10.57 -10.11 -23.15
C ALA A 608 9.50 -11.13 -23.56
N ARG A 609 9.89 -12.20 -24.25
CA ARG A 609 9.02 -13.25 -24.79
C ARG A 609 9.33 -14.57 -24.07
N PRO A 610 8.34 -15.28 -23.48
CA PRO A 610 6.95 -14.86 -23.28
C PRO A 610 6.82 -13.66 -22.34
N LEU A 611 5.67 -12.97 -22.38
CA LEU A 611 5.40 -11.89 -21.44
C LEU A 611 5.25 -12.48 -20.03
N PRO A 612 6.16 -12.16 -19.07
CA PRO A 612 6.21 -12.82 -17.78
C PRO A 612 4.98 -12.51 -16.92
N GLY A 613 4.60 -13.45 -16.06
CA GLY A 613 3.46 -13.36 -15.13
C GLY A 613 2.07 -13.44 -15.79
N ARG A 614 1.99 -13.74 -17.08
CA ARG A 614 0.76 -13.80 -17.88
C ARG A 614 0.72 -15.07 -18.71
N LEU A 615 -0.50 -15.54 -19.01
CA LEU A 615 -0.71 -16.59 -20.00
C LEU A 615 -0.71 -15.97 -21.41
N ASN A 616 0.21 -16.39 -22.26
CA ASN A 616 0.37 -15.86 -23.62
C ASN A 616 -0.38 -16.76 -24.60
N VAL A 617 -1.46 -16.25 -25.21
CA VAL A 617 -2.29 -16.98 -26.17
C VAL A 617 -2.00 -16.45 -27.57
N ILE A 618 -1.42 -17.31 -28.41
CA ILE A 618 -0.97 -16.96 -29.76
C ILE A 618 -1.97 -17.52 -30.78
N LEU A 619 -2.49 -16.65 -31.64
CA LEU A 619 -3.38 -17.05 -32.71
C LEU A 619 -2.60 -17.33 -33.99
N THR A 620 -2.67 -18.58 -34.46
CA THR A 620 -2.04 -19.04 -35.70
C THR A 620 -2.78 -20.22 -36.30
N ARG A 621 -2.78 -20.32 -37.64
CA ARG A 621 -3.31 -21.47 -38.40
C ARG A 621 -2.22 -22.46 -38.81
N SER A 622 -0.95 -22.11 -38.62
CA SER A 622 0.21 -22.94 -38.97
C SER A 622 0.54 -23.85 -37.78
N GLY A 623 0.36 -25.16 -37.95
CA GLY A 623 0.48 -26.17 -36.87
C GLY A 623 1.91 -26.62 -36.51
N SER A 624 2.94 -25.98 -37.06
CA SER A 624 4.34 -26.41 -36.89
C SER A 624 5.19 -25.32 -36.23
N PHE A 625 5.26 -25.29 -34.89
CA PHE A 625 6.22 -24.44 -34.20
C PHE A 625 6.65 -25.01 -32.84
N ASP A 626 7.97 -25.08 -32.60
CA ASP A 626 8.63 -25.65 -31.41
C ASP A 626 8.40 -24.86 -30.10
N PHE A 627 7.69 -23.73 -30.13
CA PHE A 627 7.46 -22.87 -28.95
C PHE A 627 6.20 -23.23 -28.14
N ALA A 628 5.40 -24.21 -28.57
CA ALA A 628 4.29 -24.74 -27.77
C ALA A 628 4.75 -25.43 -26.47
N THR A 629 6.06 -25.63 -26.30
CA THR A 629 6.70 -26.21 -25.11
C THR A 629 7.06 -25.18 -24.03
N ALA A 630 6.97 -23.88 -24.34
CA ALA A 630 7.29 -22.84 -23.38
C ALA A 630 6.17 -22.70 -22.32
N GLU A 631 6.55 -22.68 -21.05
CA GLU A 631 5.62 -22.52 -19.94
C GLU A 631 4.81 -21.21 -20.08
N ASN A 632 3.50 -21.26 -19.81
CA ASN A 632 2.58 -20.13 -19.95
C ASN A 632 2.39 -19.61 -21.39
N VAL A 633 2.57 -20.46 -22.41
CA VAL A 633 2.24 -20.17 -23.82
C VAL A 633 1.23 -21.20 -24.36
N VAL A 634 0.21 -20.71 -25.06
CA VAL A 634 -0.84 -21.55 -25.68
C VAL A 634 -1.11 -21.08 -27.11
N ILE A 635 -1.43 -22.03 -27.99
CA ILE A 635 -1.73 -21.76 -29.40
C ILE A 635 -3.21 -22.07 -29.67
N CYS A 636 -3.90 -21.13 -30.33
CA CYS A 636 -5.28 -21.30 -30.76
C CYS A 636 -5.44 -20.93 -32.26
N GLY A 637 -6.41 -21.57 -32.94
CA GLY A 637 -6.65 -21.34 -34.37
C GLY A 637 -7.45 -20.06 -34.67
N SER A 638 -8.23 -19.57 -33.71
CA SER A 638 -9.12 -18.41 -33.84
C SER A 638 -9.39 -17.73 -32.49
N MET A 639 -9.93 -16.51 -32.54
CA MET A 639 -10.36 -15.78 -31.33
C MET A 639 -11.41 -16.59 -30.55
N ASN A 640 -12.42 -17.15 -31.23
CA ASN A 640 -13.46 -17.96 -30.57
C ASN A 640 -12.85 -19.17 -29.84
N SER A 641 -11.97 -19.92 -30.50
CA SER A 641 -11.31 -21.08 -29.86
C SER A 641 -10.46 -20.68 -28.65
N ALA A 642 -9.86 -19.48 -28.66
CA ALA A 642 -9.13 -18.95 -27.51
C ALA A 642 -10.08 -18.60 -26.36
N LEU A 643 -11.20 -17.93 -26.63
CA LEU A 643 -12.17 -17.56 -25.60
C LEU A 643 -12.89 -18.78 -24.99
N GLU A 644 -13.17 -19.80 -25.79
CA GLU A 644 -13.70 -21.10 -25.33
C GLU A 644 -12.70 -21.86 -24.47
N LEU A 645 -11.42 -21.87 -24.87
CA LEU A 645 -10.36 -22.47 -24.07
C LEU A 645 -10.22 -21.77 -22.71
N LEU A 646 -10.21 -20.44 -22.70
CA LEU A 646 -10.10 -19.64 -21.48
C LEU A 646 -11.36 -19.70 -20.59
N ALA A 647 -12.49 -20.13 -21.15
CA ALA A 647 -13.73 -20.44 -20.41
C ALA A 647 -13.72 -21.85 -19.80
N SER A 648 -12.78 -22.71 -20.23
CA SER A 648 -12.69 -24.11 -19.81
C SER A 648 -11.65 -24.31 -18.70
N THR A 649 -11.76 -25.41 -17.96
CA THR A 649 -10.77 -25.83 -16.95
C THR A 649 -9.44 -26.18 -17.63
N PRO A 650 -8.27 -25.80 -17.08
CA PRO A 650 -8.06 -25.13 -15.78
C PRO A 650 -8.06 -23.59 -15.84
N TYR A 651 -8.23 -22.99 -17.01
CA TYR A 651 -8.08 -21.54 -17.21
C TYR A 651 -9.22 -20.73 -16.61
N CYS A 652 -10.44 -21.24 -16.57
CA CYS A 652 -11.56 -20.54 -15.93
C CYS A 652 -11.34 -20.26 -14.43
N LEU A 653 -10.54 -21.10 -13.75
CA LEU A 653 -10.20 -20.96 -12.33
C LEU A 653 -8.94 -20.12 -12.10
N SER A 654 -7.97 -20.18 -13.03
CA SER A 654 -6.65 -19.56 -12.89
C SER A 654 -6.49 -18.22 -13.61
N ILE A 655 -7.37 -17.89 -14.58
CA ILE A 655 -7.32 -16.65 -15.36
C ILE A 655 -8.39 -15.67 -14.89
N GLU A 656 -7.97 -14.51 -14.38
CA GLU A 656 -8.87 -13.44 -13.92
C GLU A 656 -9.42 -12.62 -15.09
N LYS A 657 -8.56 -12.03 -15.92
CA LYS A 657 -8.96 -11.20 -17.07
C LYS A 657 -8.26 -11.64 -18.35
N VAL A 658 -8.89 -11.31 -19.47
CA VAL A 658 -8.41 -11.62 -20.82
C VAL A 658 -8.19 -10.30 -21.56
N PHE A 659 -6.96 -10.08 -22.05
CA PHE A 659 -6.58 -8.89 -22.79
C PHE A 659 -6.22 -9.24 -24.24
N LEU A 660 -6.87 -8.61 -25.22
CA LEU A 660 -6.44 -8.62 -26.61
C LEU A 660 -5.43 -7.51 -26.82
N ILE A 661 -4.18 -7.87 -27.10
CA ILE A 661 -3.05 -6.91 -27.13
C ILE A 661 -2.50 -6.63 -28.52
N GLY A 662 -2.97 -7.35 -29.54
CA GLY A 662 -2.66 -6.96 -30.91
C GLY A 662 -2.61 -8.04 -31.98
N GLY A 663 -2.31 -7.49 -33.15
CA GLY A 663 -2.41 -8.04 -34.49
C GLY A 663 -3.42 -7.18 -35.23
N GLY A 664 -2.98 -6.38 -36.21
CA GLY A 664 -3.87 -5.44 -36.89
C GLY A 664 -5.14 -6.08 -37.45
N GLN A 665 -5.03 -7.32 -37.95
CA GLN A 665 -6.21 -8.07 -38.41
C GLN A 665 -7.18 -8.42 -37.28
N ILE A 666 -6.71 -8.99 -36.17
CA ILE A 666 -7.62 -9.38 -35.09
C ILE A 666 -8.23 -8.16 -34.40
N LEU A 667 -7.48 -7.06 -34.25
CA LEU A 667 -8.02 -5.83 -33.71
C LEU A 667 -9.11 -5.25 -34.62
N ARG A 668 -8.97 -5.33 -35.95
CA ARG A 668 -10.06 -4.94 -36.88
C ARG A 668 -11.34 -5.72 -36.64
N ASP A 669 -11.23 -7.01 -36.39
CA ASP A 669 -12.37 -7.91 -36.23
C ASP A 669 -12.97 -7.85 -34.81
N SER A 670 -12.18 -7.46 -33.80
CA SER A 670 -12.49 -7.64 -32.38
C SER A 670 -12.62 -6.34 -31.57
N LEU A 671 -12.06 -5.20 -32.02
CA LEU A 671 -12.05 -3.96 -31.22
C LEU A 671 -13.46 -3.54 -30.78
N ASN A 672 -14.41 -3.56 -31.71
CA ASN A 672 -15.82 -3.22 -31.44
C ASN A 672 -16.70 -4.48 -31.26
N GLY A 673 -16.09 -5.68 -31.24
CA GLY A 673 -16.79 -6.96 -31.21
C GLY A 673 -17.58 -7.20 -29.91
N PRO A 674 -18.66 -7.99 -29.93
CA PRO A 674 -19.65 -8.05 -28.84
C PRO A 674 -19.10 -8.51 -27.48
N ALA A 675 -18.03 -9.32 -27.47
CA ALA A 675 -17.36 -9.80 -26.26
C ALA A 675 -16.28 -8.84 -25.70
N CYS A 676 -16.02 -7.71 -26.37
CA CYS A 676 -15.09 -6.68 -25.90
C CYS A 676 -15.75 -5.77 -24.86
N GLU A 677 -15.39 -5.87 -23.58
CA GLU A 677 -16.00 -5.10 -22.48
C GLU A 677 -15.37 -3.71 -22.29
N ALA A 678 -14.08 -3.58 -22.56
CA ALA A 678 -13.37 -2.30 -22.46
C ALA A 678 -12.24 -2.18 -23.49
N ILE A 679 -11.91 -0.94 -23.82
CA ILE A 679 -10.79 -0.58 -24.70
C ILE A 679 -9.89 0.38 -23.94
N HIS A 680 -8.67 -0.05 -23.62
CA HIS A 680 -7.62 0.75 -23.02
C HIS A 680 -6.72 1.27 -24.14
N LEU A 681 -6.97 2.51 -24.53
CA LEU A 681 -6.30 3.20 -25.64
C LEU A 681 -5.24 4.16 -25.11
N THR A 682 -3.99 3.96 -25.52
CA THR A 682 -3.00 5.04 -25.50
C THR A 682 -3.20 5.88 -26.76
N ASP A 683 -3.84 7.04 -26.58
CA ASP A 683 -4.17 8.01 -27.63
C ASP A 683 -2.93 8.86 -27.94
N ILE A 684 -2.29 8.56 -29.07
CA ILE A 684 -1.11 9.28 -29.56
C ILE A 684 -1.59 10.44 -30.43
N GLN A 685 -1.38 11.64 -29.91
CA GLN A 685 -1.90 12.88 -30.49
C GLN A 685 -0.96 13.50 -31.53
N SER A 686 0.15 12.83 -31.84
CA SER A 686 1.18 13.27 -32.79
C SER A 686 0.98 12.57 -34.14
N ASN A 687 1.26 13.28 -35.23
CA ASN A 687 1.18 12.69 -36.57
C ASN A 687 2.40 11.79 -36.80
N ILE A 688 2.16 10.48 -36.82
CA ILE A 688 3.19 9.45 -37.05
C ILE A 688 2.73 8.58 -38.22
N GLU A 689 3.62 8.35 -39.18
CA GLU A 689 3.34 7.51 -40.34
C GLU A 689 3.15 6.05 -39.91
N CYS A 690 2.08 5.41 -40.41
CA CYS A 690 1.72 4.03 -40.13
C CYS A 690 1.28 3.32 -41.41
N ASP A 691 1.49 2.01 -41.50
CA ASP A 691 0.98 1.13 -42.57
C ASP A 691 -0.12 0.17 -42.08
N THR A 692 -0.27 0.06 -40.76
CA THR A 692 -1.19 -0.87 -40.11
C THR A 692 -2.19 -0.06 -39.29
N PHE A 693 -3.47 -0.21 -39.64
CA PHE A 693 -4.58 0.55 -39.05
C PHE A 693 -5.67 -0.38 -38.48
N ILE A 694 -6.40 0.14 -37.49
CA ILE A 694 -7.55 -0.50 -36.84
C ILE A 694 -8.79 0.42 -36.96
N PRO A 695 -10.04 -0.08 -36.80
CA PRO A 695 -11.21 0.78 -36.89
C PRO A 695 -11.25 1.79 -35.73
N PRO A 696 -11.99 2.89 -35.88
CA PRO A 696 -12.28 3.77 -34.75
C PRO A 696 -13.11 3.06 -33.68
N VAL A 697 -13.03 3.56 -32.45
CA VAL A 697 -13.90 3.13 -31.34
C VAL A 697 -15.35 3.50 -31.67
N ASP A 698 -16.27 2.54 -31.59
CA ASP A 698 -17.69 2.78 -31.81
C ASP A 698 -18.34 3.44 -30.58
N PHE A 699 -18.48 4.78 -30.62
CA PHE A 699 -19.09 5.56 -29.54
C PHE A 699 -20.60 5.33 -29.35
N SER A 700 -21.27 4.56 -30.24
CA SER A 700 -22.65 4.14 -30.01
C SER A 700 -22.75 3.00 -28.99
N VAL A 701 -21.63 2.29 -28.79
CA VAL A 701 -21.50 1.13 -27.91
C VAL A 701 -20.55 1.40 -26.75
N PHE A 702 -19.54 2.23 -26.94
CA PHE A 702 -18.50 2.52 -25.96
C PHE A 702 -18.58 3.97 -25.44
N GLN A 703 -18.39 4.14 -24.13
CA GLN A 703 -18.31 5.45 -23.50
C GLN A 703 -16.99 5.60 -22.72
N PRO A 704 -16.40 6.80 -22.66
CA PRO A 704 -15.20 7.05 -21.86
C PRO A 704 -15.48 6.83 -20.36
N TRP A 705 -14.67 6.00 -19.72
CA TRP A 705 -14.68 5.79 -18.27
C TRP A 705 -13.72 6.74 -17.56
N CYS A 706 -12.48 6.81 -18.04
CA CYS A 706 -11.48 7.73 -17.52
C CYS A 706 -10.47 8.10 -18.60
N SER A 707 -9.84 9.26 -18.45
CA SER A 707 -8.77 9.74 -19.31
C SER A 707 -7.67 10.36 -18.46
N SER A 708 -6.41 10.01 -18.71
CA SER A 708 -5.29 10.72 -18.12
C SER A 708 -5.15 12.11 -18.73
N PHE A 709 -4.45 13.00 -18.03
CA PHE A 709 -3.92 14.21 -18.63
C PHE A 709 -2.88 13.85 -19.70
N PRO A 710 -2.78 14.61 -20.80
CA PRO A 710 -1.74 14.39 -21.80
C PRO A 710 -0.34 14.57 -21.21
N VAL A 711 0.58 13.71 -21.61
CA VAL A 711 2.00 13.80 -21.29
C VAL A 711 2.81 13.85 -22.59
N VAL A 712 3.94 14.55 -22.55
CA VAL A 712 4.89 14.58 -23.66
C VAL A 712 6.11 13.75 -23.26
N GLU A 713 6.40 12.71 -24.03
CA GLU A 713 7.59 11.87 -23.88
C GLU A 713 8.18 11.65 -25.27
N SER A 714 9.50 11.81 -25.42
CA SER A 714 10.18 11.69 -26.73
C SER A 714 9.57 12.60 -27.82
N ASN A 715 9.13 13.81 -27.46
CA ASN A 715 8.38 14.75 -28.32
C ASN A 715 7.04 14.23 -28.87
N ILE A 716 6.51 13.14 -28.28
CA ILE A 716 5.22 12.57 -28.65
C ILE A 716 4.24 12.84 -27.51
N ARG A 717 3.21 13.64 -27.82
CA ARG A 717 2.09 13.89 -26.90
C ARG A 717 1.13 12.71 -26.92
N HIS A 718 0.85 12.11 -25.77
CA HIS A 718 -0.09 11.01 -25.64
C HIS A 718 -0.86 11.04 -24.32
N SER A 719 -2.00 10.35 -24.27
CA SER A 719 -2.82 10.18 -23.07
C SER A 719 -3.41 8.77 -23.00
N PHE A 720 -3.71 8.29 -21.79
CA PHE A 720 -4.36 6.99 -21.58
C PHE A 720 -5.86 7.19 -21.42
N VAL A 721 -6.65 6.54 -22.27
CA VAL A 721 -8.11 6.61 -22.24
C VAL A 721 -8.65 5.20 -22.10
N THR A 722 -9.58 4.99 -21.16
CA THR A 722 -10.35 3.75 -21.13
C THR A 722 -11.77 4.01 -21.57
N TYR A 723 -12.24 3.24 -22.54
CA TYR A 723 -13.64 3.18 -22.93
C TYR A 723 -14.27 1.89 -22.39
N VAL A 724 -15.50 1.97 -21.90
CA VAL A 724 -16.29 0.83 -21.44
C VAL A 724 -17.48 0.61 -22.34
N ARG A 725 -17.82 -0.64 -22.60
CA ARG A 725 -19.04 -1.00 -23.31
C ARG A 725 -20.25 -0.63 -22.45
N VAL A 726 -21.26 -0.04 -23.09
CA VAL A 726 -22.54 0.31 -22.48
C VAL A 726 -23.65 -0.28 -23.36
N ARG A 727 -24.40 -1.25 -22.83
CA ARG A 727 -25.45 -1.94 -23.60
C ARG A 727 -26.65 -1.03 -23.81
N LYS A 728 -27.07 -0.85 -25.06
CA LYS A 728 -28.34 -0.20 -25.41
C LYS A 728 -29.47 -1.23 -25.16
N SER A 729 -30.54 -0.85 -24.46
CA SER A 729 -31.69 -1.75 -24.32
C SER A 729 -32.27 -2.02 -25.72
N VAL A 730 -32.09 -3.23 -26.25
CA VAL A 730 -32.77 -3.66 -27.47
C VAL A 730 -34.14 -4.18 -27.04
N LEU A 731 -35.18 -3.36 -27.22
CA LEU A 731 -36.55 -3.86 -27.32
C LEU A 731 -36.66 -4.51 -28.71
N GLU A 732 -36.24 -5.77 -28.83
CA GLU A 732 -36.70 -6.66 -29.90
C GLU A 732 -38.05 -7.23 -29.47
N SER A 733 -39.11 -6.46 -29.72
CA SER A 733 -40.45 -7.02 -29.75
C SER A 733 -40.63 -7.74 -31.09
N HIS A 734 -40.77 -9.06 -31.03
CA HIS A 734 -41.39 -9.82 -32.11
C HIS A 734 -42.75 -9.19 -32.45
N ASP A 735 -42.94 -8.92 -33.74
CA ASP A 735 -44.18 -8.45 -34.33
C ASP A 735 -45.35 -9.37 -34.03
N SER A 736 -46.40 -8.82 -33.44
CA SER A 736 -47.79 -9.19 -33.74
C SER A 736 -48.77 -8.07 -33.36
N ILE A 737 -49.15 -7.29 -34.38
CA ILE A 737 -50.48 -6.70 -34.66
C ILE A 737 -51.19 -5.88 -33.56
N GLY A 738 -51.38 -4.57 -33.81
CA GLY A 738 -52.64 -3.88 -33.46
C GLY A 738 -52.60 -2.41 -33.01
N LYS A 739 -52.83 -1.49 -33.96
CA LYS A 739 -53.51 -0.17 -33.90
C LYS A 739 -52.90 1.05 -33.15
N GLU A 740 -53.08 2.19 -33.84
CA GLU A 740 -52.66 3.57 -33.59
C GLU A 740 -53.16 4.21 -32.28
N SER A 741 -52.32 5.06 -31.68
CA SER A 741 -52.64 6.48 -31.47
C SER A 741 -51.38 7.29 -31.11
N THR A 742 -51.35 8.52 -31.62
CA THR A 742 -50.27 9.51 -31.63
C THR A 742 -50.08 10.22 -30.30
N GLU A 743 -48.86 10.21 -29.76
CA GLU A 743 -48.31 11.27 -28.89
C GLU A 743 -46.76 11.20 -28.88
N ASN A 744 -46.11 12.30 -29.28
CA ASN A 744 -44.65 12.42 -29.42
C ASN A 744 -43.96 12.42 -28.04
N VAL A 745 -43.60 11.24 -27.55
CA VAL A 745 -42.66 11.07 -26.43
C VAL A 745 -41.27 10.77 -27.01
N ILE A 746 -40.33 11.70 -26.84
CA ILE A 746 -38.90 11.47 -27.07
C ILE A 746 -38.45 10.37 -26.11
N LYS A 747 -38.46 9.11 -26.57
CA LYS A 747 -37.98 7.96 -25.80
C LYS A 747 -36.45 8.03 -25.72
N SER A 748 -35.96 8.52 -24.59
CA SER A 748 -34.56 8.37 -24.13
C SER A 748 -34.17 6.89 -24.19
N SER A 749 -33.26 6.53 -25.09
CA SER A 749 -32.66 5.19 -25.18
C SER A 749 -31.97 4.85 -23.86
N LYS A 750 -32.53 3.89 -23.11
CA LYS A 750 -32.04 3.53 -21.79
C LYS A 750 -30.89 2.53 -21.95
N PHE A 751 -29.75 2.83 -21.35
CA PHE A 751 -28.63 1.90 -21.28
C PHE A 751 -28.80 0.98 -20.06
N GLU A 752 -28.60 -0.32 -20.24
CA GLU A 752 -28.58 -1.26 -19.11
C GLU A 752 -27.35 -1.03 -18.23
N ILE A 753 -27.56 -1.11 -16.92
CA ILE A 753 -26.53 -0.83 -15.91
C ILE A 753 -25.69 -2.09 -15.72
N GLU A 754 -24.45 -2.07 -16.21
CA GLU A 754 -23.46 -3.09 -15.83
C GLU A 754 -22.74 -2.67 -14.54
N ASN A 755 -22.47 -3.64 -13.68
CA ASN A 755 -21.49 -3.49 -12.62
C ASN A 755 -20.11 -3.43 -13.30
N PHE A 756 -19.49 -2.25 -13.38
CA PHE A 756 -18.17 -2.05 -14.02
C PHE A 756 -17.00 -2.70 -13.26
N SER A 757 -17.29 -3.65 -12.35
CA SER A 757 -16.31 -4.44 -11.59
C SER A 757 -15.42 -5.32 -12.47
N PHE A 758 -15.78 -5.52 -13.75
CA PHE A 758 -14.91 -6.17 -14.74
C PHE A 758 -13.66 -5.33 -15.05
N LEU A 759 -13.66 -4.02 -14.79
CA LEU A 759 -12.47 -3.19 -14.95
C LEU A 759 -11.36 -3.59 -13.97
N PRO A 760 -10.08 -3.49 -14.35
CA PRO A 760 -8.99 -3.54 -13.38
C PRO A 760 -9.14 -2.45 -12.33
N LYS A 761 -8.86 -2.76 -11.05
CA LYS A 761 -9.02 -1.84 -9.92
C LYS A 761 -8.36 -0.47 -10.19
N MET A 762 -7.14 -0.49 -10.73
CA MET A 762 -6.38 0.72 -11.07
C MET A 762 -7.05 1.63 -12.13
N ILE A 763 -7.98 1.10 -12.92
CA ILE A 763 -8.76 1.84 -13.92
C ILE A 763 -10.10 2.25 -13.34
N PHE A 764 -10.75 1.34 -12.62
CA PHE A 764 -12.02 1.58 -11.95
C PHE A 764 -11.93 2.81 -11.02
N GLU A 765 -10.89 2.87 -10.19
CA GLU A 765 -10.68 3.96 -9.21
C GLU A 765 -10.22 5.28 -9.85
N ARG A 766 -9.90 5.31 -11.15
CA ARG A 766 -9.51 6.54 -11.87
C ARG A 766 -10.68 7.37 -12.39
N HIS A 767 -11.92 6.94 -12.15
CA HIS A 767 -13.09 7.73 -12.55
C HIS A 767 -13.12 9.07 -11.81
N GLU A 768 -13.17 10.19 -12.54
CA GLU A 768 -12.98 11.53 -11.96
C GLU A 768 -14.09 11.95 -10.99
N GLU A 769 -15.29 11.35 -11.08
CA GLU A 769 -16.37 11.55 -10.09
C GLU A 769 -15.94 11.18 -8.65
N TYR A 770 -14.95 10.30 -8.48
CA TYR A 770 -14.41 9.98 -7.15
C TYR A 770 -13.73 11.19 -6.48
N TYR A 771 -13.28 12.21 -7.21
CA TYR A 771 -12.79 13.45 -6.59
C TYR A 771 -13.89 14.12 -5.75
N TYR A 772 -15.12 14.13 -6.25
CA TYR A 772 -16.28 14.66 -5.53
C TYR A 772 -16.69 13.73 -4.39
N LEU A 773 -16.88 12.43 -4.66
CA LEU A 773 -17.38 11.48 -3.67
C LEU A 773 -16.43 11.34 -2.46
N ASN A 774 -15.13 11.24 -2.72
CA ASN A 774 -14.13 11.14 -1.66
C ASN A 774 -14.06 12.42 -0.82
N LEU A 775 -14.25 13.59 -1.45
CA LEU A 775 -14.28 14.86 -0.73
C LEU A 775 -15.55 14.98 0.16
N VAL A 776 -16.71 14.55 -0.34
CA VAL A 776 -17.93 14.48 0.46
C VAL A 776 -17.74 13.54 1.66
N GLU A 777 -17.23 12.33 1.42
CA GLU A 777 -16.97 11.36 2.48
C GLU A 777 -15.98 11.90 3.53
N ASP A 778 -14.91 12.56 3.07
CA ASP A 778 -13.92 13.19 3.93
C ASP A 778 -14.52 14.31 4.80
N ILE A 779 -15.38 15.16 4.24
CA ILE A 779 -16.08 16.21 4.98
C ILE A 779 -17.05 15.60 6.01
N ILE A 780 -17.80 14.56 5.65
CA ILE A 780 -18.72 13.89 6.59
C ILE A 780 -17.95 13.26 7.75
N ARG A 781 -16.84 12.57 7.47
CA ARG A 781 -16.07 11.84 8.49
C ARG A 781 -15.19 12.73 9.36
N ARG A 782 -14.58 13.78 8.77
CA ARG A 782 -13.50 14.57 9.40
C ARG A 782 -13.72 16.08 9.37
N GLY A 783 -14.84 16.55 8.82
CA GLY A 783 -15.16 17.97 8.75
C GLY A 783 -15.39 18.61 10.11
N ALA A 784 -14.96 19.86 10.25
CA ALA A 784 -15.22 20.65 11.46
C ALA A 784 -16.71 21.01 11.53
N GLN A 785 -17.32 20.78 12.69
CA GLN A 785 -18.68 21.22 12.96
C GLN A 785 -18.70 22.74 13.13
N LYS A 786 -19.53 23.43 12.34
CA LYS A 786 -19.71 24.88 12.42
C LYS A 786 -21.21 25.21 12.47
N GLY A 787 -21.56 26.29 13.16
CA GLY A 787 -22.82 26.98 12.88
C GLY A 787 -22.77 27.65 11.51
N ASP A 788 -23.91 28.11 11.00
CA ASP A 788 -24.00 28.85 9.74
C ASP A 788 -25.08 29.94 9.84
N ARG A 789 -25.17 30.77 8.78
CA ARG A 789 -26.15 31.85 8.69
C ARG A 789 -27.61 31.38 8.55
N THR A 790 -27.82 30.13 8.12
CA THR A 790 -29.16 29.55 7.85
C THR A 790 -29.72 28.84 9.09
N GLY A 791 -28.90 28.64 10.14
CA GLY A 791 -29.26 27.95 11.38
C GLY A 791 -29.21 26.42 11.28
N THR A 792 -28.81 25.85 10.14
CA THR A 792 -28.82 24.40 9.89
C THR A 792 -27.62 23.68 10.53
N GLY A 793 -26.48 24.37 10.57
CA GLY A 793 -25.19 23.81 10.91
C GLY A 793 -24.57 23.02 9.75
N THR A 794 -23.24 23.03 9.69
CA THR A 794 -22.46 22.37 8.64
C THR A 794 -21.33 21.50 9.20
N LEU A 795 -20.90 20.54 8.39
CA LEU A 795 -19.59 19.90 8.46
C LEU A 795 -18.73 20.51 7.36
N SER A 796 -17.53 20.99 7.68
CA SER A 796 -16.75 21.79 6.73
C SER A 796 -15.26 21.47 6.71
N LYS A 797 -14.63 21.73 5.56
CA LYS A 797 -13.17 21.78 5.38
C LYS A 797 -12.81 23.05 4.61
N PHE A 798 -11.63 23.58 4.90
CA PHE A 798 -11.14 24.81 4.26
C PHE A 798 -9.96 24.52 3.33
N GLY A 799 -10.04 24.97 2.08
CA GLY A 799 -8.98 24.81 1.08
C GLY A 799 -8.96 23.43 0.44
N CYS A 800 -9.95 23.13 -0.40
CA CYS A 800 -10.06 21.88 -1.14
C CYS A 800 -9.86 22.13 -2.65
N GLN A 801 -9.53 21.08 -3.41
CA GLN A 801 -9.39 21.17 -4.86
C GLN A 801 -9.85 19.88 -5.54
N MET A 802 -10.50 20.02 -6.71
CA MET A 802 -10.81 18.93 -7.64
C MET A 802 -10.39 19.33 -9.04
N ARG A 803 -10.10 18.36 -9.91
CA ARG A 803 -9.70 18.60 -11.31
C ARG A 803 -10.40 17.60 -12.23
N PHE A 804 -10.94 18.08 -13.35
CA PHE A 804 -11.72 17.31 -14.30
C PHE A 804 -11.18 17.52 -15.72
N ASN A 805 -11.10 16.44 -16.51
CA ASN A 805 -10.61 16.46 -17.88
C ASN A 805 -11.77 16.63 -18.87
N LEU A 806 -11.73 17.68 -19.70
CA LEU A 806 -12.81 18.03 -20.61
C LEU A 806 -12.62 17.48 -22.04
N ARG A 807 -11.51 16.79 -22.32
CA ARG A 807 -11.11 16.40 -23.68
C ARG A 807 -11.97 15.28 -24.29
N LYS A 808 -12.50 14.38 -23.46
CA LYS A 808 -13.18 13.15 -23.91
C LYS A 808 -14.61 13.01 -23.36
N SER A 809 -14.90 13.62 -22.22
CA SER A 809 -16.18 13.54 -21.52
C SER A 809 -16.49 14.88 -20.84
N PHE A 810 -17.74 15.05 -20.41
CA PHE A 810 -18.21 16.23 -19.72
C PHE A 810 -18.57 15.90 -18.27
N PRO A 811 -17.95 16.53 -17.26
CA PRO A 811 -18.08 16.15 -15.85
C PRO A 811 -19.44 16.55 -15.27
N LEU A 812 -20.48 15.81 -15.65
CA LEU A 812 -21.82 15.88 -15.10
C LEU A 812 -22.05 14.65 -14.24
N LEU A 813 -22.12 14.84 -12.93
CA LEU A 813 -22.18 13.75 -11.96
C LEU A 813 -23.28 12.74 -12.29
N THR A 814 -22.96 11.47 -12.09
CA THR A 814 -23.82 10.33 -12.42
C THR A 814 -24.36 9.60 -11.20
N THR A 815 -23.71 9.74 -10.04
CA THR A 815 -24.19 9.17 -8.75
C THR A 815 -25.50 9.81 -8.25
N LYS A 816 -25.87 10.97 -8.81
CA LYS A 816 -27.22 11.54 -8.73
C LYS A 816 -27.53 12.29 -10.03
N ARG A 817 -28.82 12.42 -10.36
CA ARG A 817 -29.25 13.26 -11.49
C ARG A 817 -29.04 14.74 -11.16
N VAL A 818 -28.20 15.42 -11.96
CA VAL A 818 -27.98 16.87 -11.92
C VAL A 818 -28.96 17.55 -12.87
N PHE A 819 -29.45 18.73 -12.48
CA PHE A 819 -30.42 19.50 -13.27
C PHE A 819 -29.74 20.25 -14.43
N TRP A 820 -29.36 19.51 -15.48
CA TRP A 820 -28.62 20.03 -16.65
C TRP A 820 -29.24 21.28 -17.29
N ARG A 821 -30.56 21.28 -17.52
CA ARG A 821 -31.23 22.44 -18.14
C ARG A 821 -31.09 23.70 -17.28
N GLY A 822 -31.16 23.56 -15.96
CA GLY A 822 -30.88 24.66 -15.04
C GLY A 822 -29.45 25.18 -15.18
N VAL A 823 -28.46 24.29 -15.24
CA VAL A 823 -27.03 24.66 -15.42
C VAL A 823 -26.83 25.48 -16.68
N LEU A 824 -27.38 25.00 -17.80
CA LEU A 824 -27.25 25.63 -19.10
C LEU A 824 -27.93 27.00 -19.15
N GLU A 825 -29.20 27.08 -18.73
CA GLU A 825 -29.97 28.33 -18.81
C GLU A 825 -29.44 29.40 -17.84
N GLU A 826 -28.97 29.00 -16.64
CA GLU A 826 -28.33 29.92 -15.72
C GLU A 826 -27.01 30.46 -16.30
N LEU A 827 -26.20 29.61 -16.92
CA LEU A 827 -24.95 30.06 -17.53
C LEU A 827 -25.19 31.05 -18.68
N LEU A 828 -26.18 30.78 -19.55
CA LEU A 828 -26.57 31.71 -20.61
C LEU A 828 -27.10 33.04 -20.03
N TRP A 829 -27.82 32.98 -18.91
CA TRP A 829 -28.29 34.16 -18.18
C TRP A 829 -27.13 34.97 -17.55
N PHE A 830 -26.08 34.30 -17.04
CA PHE A 830 -24.87 34.98 -16.61
C PHE A 830 -24.10 35.61 -17.77
N ILE A 831 -23.96 34.89 -18.89
CA ILE A 831 -23.29 35.39 -20.08
C ILE A 831 -23.99 36.65 -20.57
N SER A 832 -25.32 36.67 -20.65
CA SER A 832 -26.07 37.87 -21.10
C SER A 832 -25.99 39.08 -20.17
N GLY A 833 -25.37 38.95 -18.99
CA GLY A 833 -25.26 40.03 -18.01
C GLY A 833 -26.56 40.28 -17.22
N SER A 834 -27.56 39.43 -17.37
CA SER A 834 -28.87 39.62 -16.74
C SER A 834 -28.83 39.44 -15.22
N THR A 835 -29.66 40.19 -14.51
CA THR A 835 -29.84 40.16 -13.05
C THR A 835 -31.29 39.91 -12.63
N ASN A 836 -32.17 39.73 -13.62
CA ASN A 836 -33.59 39.46 -13.43
C ASN A 836 -33.86 37.96 -13.33
N ALA A 837 -34.18 37.47 -12.13
CA ALA A 837 -34.51 36.07 -11.89
C ALA A 837 -35.79 35.62 -12.63
N LYS A 838 -36.70 36.53 -12.99
CA LYS A 838 -37.95 36.21 -13.70
C LYS A 838 -37.69 35.63 -15.09
N VAL A 839 -36.58 36.00 -15.74
CA VAL A 839 -36.16 35.42 -17.03
C VAL A 839 -35.92 33.91 -16.91
N LEU A 840 -35.38 33.46 -15.77
CA LEU A 840 -35.21 32.03 -15.47
C LEU A 840 -36.55 31.38 -15.11
N GLN A 841 -37.39 32.05 -14.32
CA GLN A 841 -38.72 31.56 -13.94
C GLN A 841 -39.63 31.32 -15.15
N GLU A 842 -39.64 32.23 -16.13
CA GLU A 842 -40.39 32.10 -17.39
C GLU A 842 -39.97 30.85 -18.19
N LYS A 843 -38.72 30.39 -18.01
CA LYS A 843 -38.20 29.16 -18.61
C LYS A 843 -38.42 27.92 -17.75
N GLY A 844 -39.08 28.06 -16.59
CA GLY A 844 -39.32 27.00 -15.60
C GLY A 844 -38.09 26.65 -14.76
N ILE A 845 -37.17 27.61 -14.55
CA ILE A 845 -35.95 27.45 -13.78
C ILE A 845 -36.05 28.26 -12.48
N HIS A 846 -36.21 27.56 -11.37
CA HIS A 846 -36.58 28.14 -10.06
C HIS A 846 -35.42 28.20 -9.03
N ILE A 847 -34.17 28.13 -9.49
CA ILE A 847 -33.01 28.00 -8.60
C ILE A 847 -32.69 29.28 -7.80
N TRP A 848 -33.16 30.44 -8.26
CA TRP A 848 -32.95 31.75 -7.62
C TRP A 848 -34.17 32.26 -6.85
N ASP A 849 -35.32 31.59 -6.92
CA ASP A 849 -36.60 32.08 -6.37
C ASP A 849 -36.52 32.39 -4.89
N GLY A 850 -35.87 31.51 -4.10
CA GLY A 850 -35.71 31.72 -2.66
C GLY A 850 -34.89 32.97 -2.33
N ASN A 851 -33.87 33.32 -3.13
CA ASN A 851 -33.04 34.51 -2.92
C ASN A 851 -33.61 35.77 -3.58
N ALA A 852 -34.60 35.61 -4.46
CA ALA A 852 -35.24 36.70 -5.19
C ALA A 852 -36.60 37.10 -4.61
N SER A 853 -37.11 36.35 -3.62
CA SER A 853 -38.41 36.61 -2.99
C SER A 853 -38.42 37.93 -2.23
N ARG A 854 -39.61 38.52 -2.10
CA ARG A 854 -39.81 39.76 -1.35
C ARG A 854 -39.29 39.63 0.09
N GLU A 855 -39.62 38.54 0.77
CA GLU A 855 -39.24 38.28 2.15
C GLU A 855 -37.73 38.21 2.32
N TYR A 856 -37.03 37.53 1.41
CA TYR A 856 -35.58 37.41 1.48
C TYR A 856 -34.90 38.75 1.22
N LEU A 857 -35.30 39.48 0.18
CA LEU A 857 -34.74 40.80 -0.14
C LEU A 857 -34.92 41.79 1.01
N ASP A 858 -36.09 41.78 1.68
CA ASP A 858 -36.32 42.59 2.87
C ASP A 858 -35.39 42.19 4.02
N SER A 859 -35.19 40.89 4.25
CA SER A 859 -34.33 40.37 5.32
C SER A 859 -32.86 40.77 5.18
N VAL A 860 -32.39 41.00 3.95
CA VAL A 860 -31.01 41.43 3.66
C VAL A 860 -30.88 42.95 3.44
N GLY A 861 -31.94 43.72 3.72
CA GLY A 861 -31.92 45.18 3.67
C GLY A 861 -32.10 45.78 2.26
N LEU A 862 -32.68 45.03 1.33
CA LEU A 862 -32.93 45.42 -0.06
C LEU A 862 -34.43 45.70 -0.33
N ALA A 863 -35.10 46.34 0.63
CA ALA A 863 -36.55 46.60 0.59
C ALA A 863 -37.02 47.39 -0.64
N ASN A 864 -36.17 48.24 -1.20
CA ASN A 864 -36.49 49.07 -2.37
C ASN A 864 -36.29 48.35 -3.73
N ARG A 865 -35.76 47.12 -3.74
CA ARG A 865 -35.60 46.32 -4.98
C ARG A 865 -36.93 45.73 -5.42
N GLU A 866 -37.15 45.55 -6.71
CA GLU A 866 -38.28 44.75 -7.20
C GLU A 866 -38.07 43.26 -6.86
N GLU A 867 -39.15 42.53 -6.58
CA GLU A 867 -39.07 41.07 -6.48
C GLU A 867 -38.53 40.49 -7.81
N GLY A 868 -37.55 39.58 -7.75
CA GLY A 868 -36.82 39.11 -8.92
C GLY A 868 -35.49 39.83 -9.20
N ASP A 869 -35.27 41.03 -8.66
CA ASP A 869 -34.03 41.79 -8.85
C ASP A 869 -32.94 41.33 -7.88
N LEU A 870 -31.98 40.55 -8.38
CA LEU A 870 -30.87 40.03 -7.59
C LEU A 870 -29.76 41.08 -7.34
N GLY A 871 -29.85 42.26 -7.95
CA GLY A 871 -28.81 43.28 -7.92
C GLY A 871 -27.62 42.95 -8.83
N PRO A 872 -26.48 43.65 -8.68
CA PRO A 872 -25.32 43.52 -9.55
C PRO A 872 -24.51 42.25 -9.27
N VAL A 873 -25.11 41.07 -9.43
CA VAL A 873 -24.53 39.75 -9.18
C VAL A 873 -23.68 39.26 -10.38
N TYR A 874 -23.24 38.00 -10.34
CA TYR A 874 -22.38 37.31 -11.30
C TYR A 874 -22.33 37.90 -12.73
N GLY A 875 -23.35 37.69 -13.55
CA GLY A 875 -23.35 38.10 -14.96
C GLY A 875 -23.16 39.60 -15.15
N PHE A 876 -23.79 40.42 -14.31
CA PHE A 876 -23.57 41.86 -14.30
C PHE A 876 -22.09 42.20 -14.06
N GLN A 877 -21.45 41.55 -13.08
CA GLN A 877 -20.02 41.77 -12.85
C GLN A 877 -19.18 41.23 -14.02
N TRP A 878 -19.60 40.19 -14.74
CA TRP A 878 -18.87 39.68 -15.90
C TRP A 878 -18.90 40.65 -17.08
N ARG A 879 -20.04 41.29 -17.36
CA ARG A 879 -20.23 42.15 -18.55
C ARG A 879 -20.09 43.65 -18.25
N HIS A 880 -20.29 44.06 -17.00
CA HIS A 880 -20.43 45.46 -16.58
C HIS A 880 -19.67 45.74 -15.27
N PHE A 881 -18.48 45.16 -15.07
CA PHE A 881 -17.72 45.30 -13.83
C PHE A 881 -17.48 46.79 -13.48
N GLY A 882 -17.88 47.19 -12.28
CA GLY A 882 -17.73 48.58 -11.81
C GLY A 882 -18.75 49.59 -12.34
N ALA A 883 -19.74 49.17 -13.14
CA ALA A 883 -20.85 50.03 -13.53
C ALA A 883 -21.77 50.35 -12.32
N GLU A 884 -22.36 51.54 -12.30
CA GLU A 884 -23.35 51.90 -11.30
C GLU A 884 -24.67 51.16 -11.58
N TYR A 885 -25.05 50.24 -10.68
CA TYR A 885 -26.30 49.50 -10.76
C TYR A 885 -27.50 50.36 -10.34
N THR A 886 -28.54 50.38 -11.15
CA THR A 886 -29.85 50.96 -10.83
C THR A 886 -30.86 49.86 -10.51
N ASP A 887 -31.27 49.11 -11.52
CA ASP A 887 -32.27 48.04 -11.46
C ASP A 887 -32.02 46.98 -12.55
N MET A 888 -32.84 45.93 -12.56
CA MET A 888 -32.70 44.79 -13.48
C MET A 888 -33.25 45.03 -14.91
N HIS A 889 -33.88 46.18 -15.16
CA HIS A 889 -34.51 46.54 -16.44
C HIS A 889 -33.67 47.54 -17.24
N ALA A 890 -32.73 48.23 -16.59
CA ALA A 890 -31.86 49.20 -17.21
C ALA A 890 -30.91 48.58 -18.26
N ASP A 891 -30.63 49.34 -19.33
CA ASP A 891 -29.60 48.98 -20.30
C ASP A 891 -28.21 49.37 -19.77
N TYR A 892 -27.35 48.37 -19.65
CA TYR A 892 -25.95 48.52 -19.21
C TYR A 892 -24.95 48.36 -20.35
N THR A 893 -25.40 48.28 -21.61
CA THR A 893 -24.52 48.18 -22.78
C THR A 893 -23.48 49.31 -22.78
N GLY A 894 -22.21 48.94 -22.88
CA GLY A 894 -21.08 49.88 -22.86
C GLY A 894 -20.76 50.53 -21.50
N LYS A 895 -21.46 50.15 -20.41
CA LYS A 895 -21.16 50.59 -19.05
C LYS A 895 -20.26 49.58 -18.33
N GLY A 896 -19.34 50.08 -17.52
CA GLY A 896 -18.38 49.25 -16.78
C GLY A 896 -17.33 48.60 -17.68
N PHE A 897 -16.74 47.51 -17.21
CA PHE A 897 -15.75 46.74 -17.96
C PHE A 897 -16.28 45.33 -18.27
N ASP A 898 -16.31 44.96 -19.55
CA ASP A 898 -16.72 43.63 -20.02
C ASP A 898 -15.55 42.66 -19.91
N GLN A 899 -15.47 41.96 -18.78
CA GLN A 899 -14.42 40.99 -18.48
C GLN A 899 -14.52 39.75 -19.37
N LEU A 900 -15.74 39.31 -19.72
CA LEU A 900 -15.92 38.12 -20.54
C LEU A 900 -15.35 38.34 -21.95
N MET A 901 -15.63 39.51 -22.53
CA MET A 901 -15.09 39.87 -23.84
C MET A 901 -13.58 40.12 -23.81
N ASP A 902 -13.04 40.73 -22.75
CA ASP A 902 -11.59 40.87 -22.55
C ASP A 902 -10.88 39.50 -22.41
N VAL A 903 -11.50 38.55 -21.71
CA VAL A 903 -11.00 37.16 -21.63
C VAL A 903 -10.96 36.51 -23.01
N ILE A 904 -12.04 36.60 -23.78
CA ILE A 904 -12.12 36.03 -25.14
C ILE A 904 -11.11 36.69 -26.07
N ASP A 905 -10.96 38.01 -26.00
CA ASP A 905 -9.98 38.75 -26.79
C ASP A 905 -8.55 38.32 -26.48
N LYS A 906 -8.18 38.25 -25.19
CA LYS A 906 -6.86 37.77 -24.76
C LYS A 906 -6.60 36.34 -25.19
N ILE A 907 -7.58 35.43 -25.08
CA ILE A 907 -7.40 34.04 -25.53
C ILE A 907 -7.12 33.98 -27.04
N LYS A 908 -7.80 34.81 -27.85
CA LYS A 908 -7.62 34.84 -29.30
C LYS A 908 -6.31 35.51 -29.72
N ASN A 909 -5.95 36.62 -29.06
CA ASN A 909 -4.93 37.54 -29.55
C ASN A 909 -3.64 37.55 -28.71
N ASN A 910 -3.68 37.09 -27.46
CA ASN A 910 -2.53 37.00 -26.55
C ASN A 910 -2.65 35.79 -25.59
N PRO A 911 -2.69 34.54 -26.11
CA PRO A 911 -3.03 33.34 -25.33
C PRO A 911 -2.05 33.01 -24.20
N ASP A 912 -0.80 33.47 -24.29
CA ASP A 912 0.22 33.28 -23.25
C ASP A 912 0.11 34.29 -22.09
N ASP A 913 -0.88 35.20 -22.15
CA ASP A 913 -1.13 36.16 -21.08
C ASP A 913 -1.50 35.44 -19.77
N ARG A 914 -0.94 35.92 -18.66
CA ARG A 914 -1.14 35.35 -17.33
C ARG A 914 -2.27 36.04 -16.54
N ARG A 915 -2.97 36.99 -17.15
CA ARG A 915 -4.04 37.83 -16.60
C ARG A 915 -5.37 37.64 -17.36
N ILE A 916 -5.57 36.44 -17.91
CA ILE A 916 -6.85 36.01 -18.47
C ILE A 916 -7.74 35.60 -17.29
N ILE A 917 -8.37 36.59 -16.65
CA ILE A 917 -9.09 36.45 -15.39
C ILE A 917 -10.44 37.14 -15.50
N MET A 918 -11.47 36.52 -14.93
CA MET A 918 -12.82 37.08 -14.79
C MET A 918 -13.26 36.97 -13.33
N SER A 919 -13.72 38.07 -12.73
CA SER A 919 -14.15 38.12 -11.32
C SER A 919 -15.58 38.63 -11.15
N ALA A 920 -16.35 37.94 -10.32
CA ALA A 920 -17.63 38.44 -9.82
C ALA A 920 -17.47 39.21 -8.49
N TRP A 921 -16.28 39.20 -7.87
CA TRP A 921 -16.08 39.77 -6.54
C TRP A 921 -15.78 41.26 -6.58
N ASN A 922 -16.80 42.09 -6.42
CA ASN A 922 -16.68 43.54 -6.33
C ASN A 922 -17.05 44.04 -4.92
N PRO A 923 -16.07 44.37 -4.06
CA PRO A 923 -16.30 44.83 -2.69
C PRO A 923 -17.27 46.01 -2.56
N SER A 924 -17.27 46.93 -3.54
CA SER A 924 -18.13 48.12 -3.53
C SER A 924 -19.61 47.79 -3.73
N ASP A 925 -19.91 46.67 -4.39
CA ASP A 925 -21.27 46.27 -4.73
C ASP A 925 -21.83 45.14 -3.85
N LEU A 926 -21.03 44.54 -2.96
CA LEU A 926 -21.47 43.39 -2.15
C LEU A 926 -22.76 43.64 -1.37
N LYS A 927 -22.95 44.86 -0.84
CA LYS A 927 -24.16 45.25 -0.10
C LYS A 927 -25.39 45.48 -0.99
N LYS A 928 -25.20 45.56 -2.31
CA LYS A 928 -26.26 45.72 -3.31
C LYS A 928 -26.76 44.37 -3.82
N MET A 929 -26.01 43.30 -3.64
CA MET A 929 -26.33 41.97 -4.17
C MET A 929 -27.28 41.23 -3.22
N ALA A 930 -28.27 40.53 -3.76
CA ALA A 930 -29.14 39.65 -2.98
C ALA A 930 -28.32 38.55 -2.29
N LEU A 931 -27.34 37.98 -3.00
CA LEU A 931 -26.39 37.02 -2.45
C LEU A 931 -24.97 37.30 -2.98
N PRO A 932 -23.97 37.47 -2.09
CA PRO A 932 -22.58 37.62 -2.53
C PRO A 932 -22.09 36.42 -3.36
N PRO A 933 -21.30 36.62 -4.43
CA PRO A 933 -20.89 35.55 -5.33
C PRO A 933 -20.19 34.39 -4.63
N CYS A 934 -20.68 33.16 -4.85
CA CYS A 934 -20.06 31.94 -4.33
C CYS A 934 -18.82 31.55 -5.15
N HIS A 935 -18.99 31.35 -6.47
CA HIS A 935 -17.89 31.23 -7.43
C HIS A 935 -17.44 32.64 -7.85
N MET A 936 -16.35 33.10 -7.21
CA MET A 936 -16.02 34.51 -7.14
C MET A 936 -15.05 34.98 -8.22
N PHE A 937 -14.19 34.10 -8.74
CA PHE A 937 -13.39 34.40 -9.92
C PHE A 937 -12.93 33.11 -10.62
N ALA A 938 -12.60 33.24 -11.90
CA ALA A 938 -11.99 32.20 -12.71
C ALA A 938 -10.78 32.75 -13.46
N GLN A 939 -9.76 31.91 -13.62
CA GLN A 939 -8.58 32.17 -14.43
C GLN A 939 -8.53 31.13 -15.56
N PHE A 940 -8.20 31.60 -16.76
CA PHE A 940 -8.03 30.75 -17.93
C PHE A 940 -6.56 30.61 -18.29
N TYR A 941 -6.23 29.49 -18.95
CA TYR A 941 -4.88 29.15 -19.36
C TYR A 941 -4.93 28.43 -20.70
N VAL A 942 -4.15 28.91 -21.67
CA VAL A 942 -4.02 28.30 -22.99
C VAL A 942 -2.70 27.56 -23.08
N GLU A 943 -2.74 26.30 -23.51
CA GLU A 943 -1.52 25.52 -23.74
C GLU A 943 -1.79 24.46 -24.81
N ASN A 944 -0.87 24.32 -25.78
CA ASN A 944 -0.96 23.30 -26.84
C ASN A 944 -2.29 23.32 -27.64
N GLY A 945 -2.88 24.51 -27.85
CA GLY A 945 -4.17 24.66 -28.53
C GLY A 945 -5.39 24.25 -27.66
N GLU A 946 -5.19 24.08 -26.36
CA GLU A 946 -6.24 23.73 -25.40
C GLU A 946 -6.48 24.87 -24.40
N LEU A 947 -7.75 25.06 -24.02
CA LEU A 947 -8.17 26.04 -23.00
C LEU A 947 -8.55 25.33 -21.71
N SER A 948 -7.87 25.67 -20.61
CA SER A 948 -8.21 25.23 -19.26
C SER A 948 -8.77 26.38 -18.43
N CYS A 949 -9.56 26.06 -17.40
CA CYS A 949 -10.15 27.01 -16.47
C CYS A 949 -9.91 26.56 -15.04
N GLN A 950 -9.40 27.45 -14.20
CA GLN A 950 -9.38 27.32 -12.75
C GLN A 950 -10.40 28.28 -12.13
N MET A 951 -11.39 27.75 -11.43
CA MET A 951 -12.40 28.56 -10.73
C MET A 951 -12.20 28.46 -9.22
N TYR A 952 -12.23 29.61 -8.53
CA TYR A 952 -12.22 29.68 -7.07
C TYR A 952 -13.61 29.98 -6.51
N GLN A 953 -14.11 29.08 -5.67
CA GLN A 953 -15.38 29.17 -4.99
C GLN A 953 -15.18 29.36 -3.49
N ARG A 954 -15.56 30.52 -2.94
CA ARG A 954 -15.36 30.82 -1.51
C ARG A 954 -16.16 29.94 -0.56
N SER A 955 -17.32 29.47 -1.01
CA SER A 955 -18.33 28.78 -0.21
C SER A 955 -19.04 27.78 -1.12
N ALA A 956 -18.94 26.50 -0.77
CA ALA A 956 -19.34 25.42 -1.66
C ALA A 956 -20.19 24.39 -0.89
N ASP A 957 -21.49 24.45 -1.14
CA ASP A 957 -22.42 23.41 -0.72
C ASP A 957 -22.16 22.15 -1.55
N MET A 958 -21.60 21.13 -0.90
CA MET A 958 -21.25 19.87 -1.53
C MET A 958 -22.50 19.05 -1.93
N GLY A 959 -23.65 19.29 -1.29
CA GLY A 959 -24.92 18.61 -1.55
C GLY A 959 -25.57 19.08 -2.85
N LEU A 960 -25.75 20.39 -3.00
CA LEU A 960 -26.49 20.97 -4.13
C LEU A 960 -25.59 21.75 -5.09
N GLY A 961 -24.85 22.75 -4.58
CA GLY A 961 -24.13 23.73 -5.40
C GLY A 961 -22.97 23.15 -6.20
N VAL A 962 -22.10 22.36 -5.57
CA VAL A 962 -20.87 21.87 -6.22
C VAL A 962 -21.11 21.05 -7.50
N PRO A 963 -22.01 20.04 -7.54
CA PRO A 963 -22.35 19.35 -8.77
C PRO A 963 -22.79 20.29 -9.90
N PHE A 964 -23.53 21.34 -9.56
CA PHE A 964 -24.01 22.35 -10.50
C PHE A 964 -22.86 23.23 -11.00
N ASN A 965 -21.98 23.67 -10.09
CA ASN A 965 -20.84 24.54 -10.42
C ASN A 965 -19.75 23.83 -11.22
N ILE A 966 -19.52 22.53 -10.98
CA ILE A 966 -18.62 21.71 -11.82
C ILE A 966 -19.10 21.72 -13.27
N ALA A 967 -20.38 21.43 -13.49
CA ALA A 967 -20.96 21.42 -14.83
C ALA A 967 -20.96 22.82 -15.47
N SER A 968 -21.33 23.87 -14.73
CA SER A 968 -21.42 25.24 -15.24
C SER A 968 -20.07 25.77 -15.76
N TYR A 969 -19.00 25.69 -14.96
CA TYR A 969 -17.70 26.20 -15.42
C TYR A 969 -16.99 25.28 -16.41
N SER A 970 -17.28 23.97 -16.38
CA SER A 970 -16.85 23.07 -17.46
C SER A 970 -17.51 23.46 -18.78
N LEU A 971 -18.81 23.79 -18.76
CA LEU A 971 -19.55 24.24 -19.93
C LEU A 971 -19.03 25.58 -20.45
N LEU A 972 -18.82 26.56 -19.56
CA LEU A 972 -18.24 27.86 -19.90
C LEU A 972 -16.88 27.69 -20.59
N THR A 973 -16.03 26.81 -20.06
CA THR A 973 -14.72 26.50 -20.65
C THR A 973 -14.87 25.92 -22.05
N CYS A 974 -15.79 24.99 -22.25
CA CYS A 974 -16.06 24.42 -23.58
C CYS A 974 -16.61 25.46 -24.58
N MET A 975 -17.50 26.36 -24.13
CA MET A 975 -18.04 27.44 -24.96
C MET A 975 -16.96 28.43 -25.38
N ILE A 976 -16.13 28.91 -24.44
CA ILE A 976 -15.04 29.84 -24.71
C ILE A 976 -13.99 29.18 -25.63
N ALA A 977 -13.64 27.91 -25.38
CA ALA A 977 -12.74 27.16 -26.24
C ALA A 977 -13.25 27.14 -27.70
N GLN A 978 -14.53 26.82 -27.91
CA GLN A 978 -15.14 26.77 -29.24
C GLN A 978 -15.10 28.11 -29.97
N VAL A 979 -15.50 29.21 -29.32
CA VAL A 979 -15.52 30.54 -29.95
C VAL A 979 -14.12 31.10 -30.20
N CYS A 980 -13.11 30.57 -29.52
CA CYS A 980 -11.70 30.89 -29.72
C CYS A 980 -10.97 29.91 -30.65
N GLY A 981 -11.64 28.88 -31.19
CA GLY A 981 -11.01 27.89 -32.06
C GLY A 981 -10.03 26.94 -31.34
N LEU A 982 -10.17 26.79 -30.02
CA LEU A 982 -9.36 25.92 -29.18
C LEU A 982 -10.12 24.65 -28.79
N SER A 983 -9.39 23.64 -28.32
CA SER A 983 -9.99 22.44 -27.70
C SER A 983 -10.18 22.63 -26.19
N PRO A 984 -11.21 22.05 -25.57
CA PRO A 984 -11.32 22.05 -24.10
C PRO A 984 -10.19 21.25 -23.45
N GLY A 985 -9.54 21.84 -22.45
CA GLY A 985 -8.48 21.24 -21.65
C GLY A 985 -9.01 20.71 -20.32
N ASP A 986 -8.69 21.40 -19.23
CA ASP A 986 -9.05 20.99 -17.86
C ASP A 986 -9.95 22.01 -17.16
N PHE A 987 -10.82 21.51 -16.30
CA PHE A 987 -11.49 22.33 -15.29
C PHE A 987 -10.92 22.03 -13.90
N ILE A 988 -10.41 23.05 -13.21
CA ILE A 988 -9.89 22.97 -11.85
C ILE A 988 -10.83 23.73 -10.92
N HIS A 989 -11.39 23.05 -9.95
CA HIS A 989 -12.31 23.62 -8.96
C HIS A 989 -11.57 23.81 -7.63
N VAL A 990 -11.22 25.04 -7.31
CA VAL A 990 -10.60 25.41 -6.04
C VAL A 990 -11.69 25.91 -5.09
N ILE A 991 -11.75 25.34 -3.88
CA ILE A 991 -12.81 25.59 -2.93
C ILE A 991 -12.23 26.15 -1.63
N GLY A 992 -12.78 27.28 -1.18
CA GLY A 992 -12.57 27.84 0.16
C GLY A 992 -13.26 26.99 1.22
N ASP A 993 -14.44 27.40 1.69
CA ASP A 993 -15.25 26.63 2.65
C ASP A 993 -16.09 25.56 1.92
N ALA A 994 -15.55 24.34 1.87
CA ALA A 994 -16.24 23.15 1.36
C ALA A 994 -17.08 22.54 2.49
N HIS A 995 -18.40 22.52 2.36
CA HIS A 995 -19.28 22.10 3.44
C HIS A 995 -20.44 21.22 3.02
N VAL A 996 -20.85 20.38 3.95
CA VAL A 996 -22.07 19.57 3.89
C VAL A 996 -23.01 20.09 4.96
N TYR A 997 -24.21 20.49 4.57
CA TYR A 997 -25.27 20.80 5.53
C TYR A 997 -25.65 19.55 6.32
N ARG A 998 -25.90 19.72 7.63
CA ARG A 998 -26.28 18.59 8.50
C ARG A 998 -27.52 17.85 8.01
N THR A 999 -28.46 18.56 7.39
CA THR A 999 -29.67 18.00 6.79
C THR A 999 -29.39 17.15 5.54
N HIS A 1000 -28.23 17.30 4.90
CA HIS A 1000 -27.87 16.56 3.68
C HIS A 1000 -27.02 15.32 3.95
N VAL A 1001 -26.52 15.12 5.17
CA VAL A 1001 -25.57 14.03 5.49
C VAL A 1001 -26.13 12.66 5.06
N ARG A 1002 -27.37 12.33 5.46
CA ARG A 1002 -28.00 11.04 5.12
C ARG A 1002 -28.17 10.85 3.61
N ALA A 1003 -28.56 11.89 2.88
CA ALA A 1003 -28.72 11.86 1.43
C ALA A 1003 -27.38 11.66 0.71
N LEU A 1004 -26.32 12.27 1.24
CA LEU A 1004 -24.97 12.13 0.70
C LEU A 1004 -24.33 10.79 1.06
N GLU A 1005 -24.60 10.22 2.24
CA GLU A 1005 -24.23 8.85 2.57
C GLU A 1005 -24.87 7.86 1.60
N GLU A 1006 -26.14 8.04 1.22
CA GLU A 1006 -26.78 7.26 0.16
C GLU A 1006 -26.07 7.46 -1.19
N GLN A 1007 -25.70 8.70 -1.53
CA GLN A 1007 -25.00 9.00 -2.78
C GLN A 1007 -23.64 8.31 -2.87
N ILE A 1008 -22.84 8.32 -1.79
CA ILE A 1008 -21.50 7.72 -1.75
C ILE A 1008 -21.51 6.21 -2.00
N GLN A 1009 -22.60 5.52 -1.64
CA GLN A 1009 -22.76 4.08 -1.91
C GLN A 1009 -23.07 3.76 -3.37
N LYS A 1010 -23.43 4.75 -4.20
CA LYS A 1010 -23.75 4.55 -5.63
C LYS A 1010 -22.47 4.56 -6.45
N LEU A 1011 -22.28 3.50 -7.25
CA LEU A 1011 -21.15 3.44 -8.18
C LEU A 1011 -21.31 4.51 -9.28
N PRO A 1012 -20.24 5.27 -9.60
CA PRO A 1012 -20.21 6.12 -10.77
C PRO A 1012 -20.49 5.35 -12.05
N LYS A 1013 -21.01 6.06 -13.04
CA LYS A 1013 -21.20 5.62 -14.42
C LYS A 1013 -20.39 6.56 -15.33
N PRO A 1014 -20.08 6.15 -16.57
CA PRO A 1014 -19.42 7.02 -17.53
C PRO A 1014 -20.07 8.40 -17.59
N PHE A 1015 -19.23 9.43 -17.56
CA PHE A 1015 -19.68 10.79 -17.81
C PHE A 1015 -20.25 10.94 -19.23
N PRO A 1016 -21.24 11.81 -19.44
CA PRO A 1016 -21.79 12.05 -20.77
C PRO A 1016 -20.77 12.74 -21.69
N ILE A 1017 -21.05 12.70 -22.98
CA ILE A 1017 -20.33 13.48 -23.99
C ILE A 1017 -21.14 14.73 -24.30
N LEU A 1018 -20.54 15.91 -24.15
CA LEU A 1018 -21.14 17.17 -24.55
C LEU A 1018 -20.91 17.40 -26.05
N LYS A 1019 -21.98 17.64 -26.78
CA LYS A 1019 -21.96 18.13 -28.17
C LYS A 1019 -22.48 19.56 -28.18
N ILE A 1020 -21.71 20.44 -28.79
CA ILE A 1020 -22.04 21.86 -28.98
C ILE A 1020 -22.21 22.10 -30.48
N ASN A 1021 -23.19 22.90 -30.86
CA ASN A 1021 -23.41 23.29 -32.25
C ASN A 1021 -22.15 23.99 -32.82
N PRO A 1022 -21.45 23.41 -33.81
CA PRO A 1022 -20.17 23.92 -34.28
C PRO A 1022 -20.27 25.23 -35.06
N SER A 1023 -21.47 25.63 -35.50
CA SER A 1023 -21.69 26.88 -36.25
C SER A 1023 -21.65 28.13 -35.37
N LYS A 1024 -21.86 27.99 -34.06
CA LYS A 1024 -21.83 29.10 -33.10
C LYS A 1024 -20.39 29.51 -32.84
N LYS A 1025 -20.03 30.73 -33.27
CA LYS A 1025 -18.68 31.33 -33.17
C LYS A 1025 -18.62 32.56 -32.25
N ASP A 1026 -19.75 32.95 -31.70
CA ASP A 1026 -19.90 34.08 -30.81
C ASP A 1026 -20.53 33.63 -29.49
N ILE A 1027 -20.01 34.15 -28.37
CA ILE A 1027 -20.39 33.68 -27.02
C ILE A 1027 -21.84 34.05 -26.69
N ASP A 1028 -22.31 35.17 -27.23
CA ASP A 1028 -23.66 35.68 -27.02
C ASP A 1028 -24.70 35.02 -27.94
N SER A 1029 -24.24 34.28 -28.95
CA SER A 1029 -25.11 33.61 -29.92
C SER A 1029 -25.66 32.25 -29.45
N PHE A 1030 -25.16 31.69 -28.34
CA PHE A 1030 -25.56 30.37 -27.88
C PHE A 1030 -26.97 30.34 -27.30
N GLU A 1031 -27.73 29.31 -27.68
CA GLU A 1031 -29.06 29.01 -27.14
C GLU A 1031 -29.07 27.62 -26.50
N ALA A 1032 -30.05 27.33 -25.64
CA ALA A 1032 -30.13 26.03 -24.98
C ALA A 1032 -30.23 24.83 -25.96
N SER A 1033 -30.80 25.06 -27.15
CA SER A 1033 -30.94 24.09 -28.24
C SER A 1033 -29.60 23.70 -28.90
N ASP A 1034 -28.55 24.51 -28.72
CA ASP A 1034 -27.23 24.26 -29.29
C ASP A 1034 -26.42 23.19 -28.55
N PHE A 1035 -26.93 22.68 -27.44
CA PHE A 1035 -26.23 21.75 -26.56
C PHE A 1035 -26.96 20.42 -26.46
N LYS A 1036 -26.21 19.32 -26.62
CA LYS A 1036 -26.72 17.96 -26.47
C LYS A 1036 -25.78 17.14 -25.60
N LEU A 1037 -26.36 16.43 -24.62
CA LEU A 1037 -25.65 15.42 -23.83
C LEU A 1037 -25.93 14.04 -24.38
N ASP A 1038 -24.91 13.40 -24.95
CA ASP A 1038 -24.97 12.00 -25.36
C ASP A 1038 -24.52 11.11 -24.19
N GLY A 1039 -25.32 10.08 -23.88
CA GLY A 1039 -24.93 9.06 -22.89
C GLY A 1039 -25.19 9.40 -21.41
N TYR A 1040 -25.89 10.49 -21.09
CA TYR A 1040 -26.17 10.84 -19.68
C TYR A 1040 -27.19 9.89 -19.01
N ASN A 1041 -26.69 8.88 -18.30
CA ASN A 1041 -27.49 7.86 -17.63
C ASN A 1041 -27.28 7.86 -16.10
N PRO A 1042 -27.55 8.96 -15.37
CA PRO A 1042 -27.30 9.03 -13.94
C PRO A 1042 -28.22 8.09 -13.14
N HIS A 1043 -27.84 7.84 -11.89
CA HIS A 1043 -28.75 7.35 -10.86
C HIS A 1043 -29.92 8.33 -10.65
N LYS A 1044 -30.96 7.88 -9.93
CA LYS A 1044 -32.13 8.71 -9.65
C LYS A 1044 -31.75 9.99 -8.89
N LYS A 1045 -32.58 11.02 -9.03
CA LYS A 1045 -32.48 12.25 -8.22
C LYS A 1045 -32.51 11.87 -6.74
N ILE A 1046 -31.69 12.56 -5.95
CA ILE A 1046 -31.71 12.50 -4.48
C ILE A 1046 -32.21 13.87 -4.03
N GLU A 1047 -33.30 13.89 -3.27
CA GLU A 1047 -33.89 15.13 -2.78
C GLU A 1047 -33.04 15.70 -1.64
N MET A 1048 -32.71 16.99 -1.74
CA MET A 1048 -31.99 17.77 -0.74
C MET A 1048 -32.58 19.19 -0.77
N GLU A 1049 -33.03 19.68 0.38
CA GLU A 1049 -33.62 21.02 0.49
C GLU A 1049 -32.52 22.08 0.54
N MET A 1050 -32.73 23.20 -0.17
CA MET A 1050 -31.82 24.34 -0.11
C MET A 1050 -31.93 25.02 1.26
N ALA A 1051 -30.80 25.34 1.89
CA ALA A 1051 -30.78 26.13 3.11
C ALA A 1051 -30.85 27.62 2.75
N ILE A 1052 -31.95 28.28 3.10
CA ILE A 1052 -32.21 29.70 2.80
C ILE A 1052 -31.52 30.61 3.81
#